data_AF-A0A9E2PN38-F1
#
_entry.id   AF-A0A9E2PN38-F1
#
_cell.length_a   1.000
_cell.length_b   1.000
_cell.length_c   1.000
_cell.angle_alpha   90.00
_cell.angle_beta   90.00
_cell.angle_gamma   90.00
#
_symmetry.space_group_name_H-M   'P 1'
#
loop_
_entity.id
_entity.type
_entity.pdbx_description
1 polymer ?
#
loop_
_entity_poly.entity_id
_entity_poly.type
_entity_poly.pdbx_seq_one_letter_code
_entity_poly.pdbx_strand_id
1 'polypeptide(L)'
;MMRWTRDILAGVALSWAITGAIAAEQRPAILVLSPQGASPGYVDLSYLAELTQSGFEVDYLDNFAQLTWDRIKNYNVLIVYMTPDAYDVVMSRIPSSPEKVKAFADLMEKYVEAGGGVFLMPAEYNILKQVVSDLTDHWGAKLPMESIEETDPEKVGTLTHAPGTKLAFTDQVLPSPVSDGVKQIWYPYAPVYNAAQGGPIWVDQNWQVVVKASPTSATKPVDISKAPTPIKDPFIRPEGVKAPPLFAIRQYKGGRLALVNQWCQFTLGSGTKWIFNREVLSRGVKGKPSDFGRLMENTFRWLAEPSLKSGKVGGYVTAPDRMMPPNYRPEIKKQFDFTYWHYERDVLGYGQPPKDARVFRGLIGAKSACSSGAGTVEEYAKAAGESGLDFLVFMEDFDKLTPASFQKLKDDCRKLSSTNLLLLAGFTIPNNIGNRLFFFGPDPVLPPDLILTGPDKKIYYMQQEDGKGGFTGLTSPHLDWVLQNYHGEKGQVGYYDFASSPHGMKLSDCRLYAMAGVRYYRDGKLVEDVTDEYLKTAQGTIPPAPVSINEVTSPAALAAEVKSSHALTFAQARSLDTLMSQALRWTCQYDAVNVFFSDGPQILAWPACHRVITYGGEEFVTAPAVMPSPIFVTAEKGLKEVRIYNGQNLFRRFILKGTNAWHQTLVLDGTVQKNLVLVAEDMAGGRAVSYARRCWKDGALAPVFCSDHVNDGGHCYLAHGPLQYQVNFPPSLPDNRAGGTWDGGPRASLPLGYQNTIPYLESDKGKEDGARFNQTPLLEFSDEGAVAVRSPRSEVFDERVKQVYNPWHNYGPIAGPSKIFEYVISYREFVTPTVDVPHSGWAGPGVRVGVNPSLFINEMTFKQDVKVLRRDNPKDLAAFYFGTFCRKKTFLVLGSAAGVQTIDLSQLIYPTYPIRTGDWFGIYSDATANSHLFINRGDPFRIFVGAALIFIVDEDDKQIKKGEKIRFELAALGFPVNVRIRGAADFQRYVDYLARPEGLLVLRGSRFESPGLVELTPVDHAVEFYVPAPLDRLDLTLPVRVRGLNTRWSAGLFQKKGYTLGYYGSGTDRYRALGLDLDGNAYVPVYVDYSAATWMVIGHPVVAGPEGKDLFIQVTKVGDNPYQWHVSVNNPTDKAITTQLRKTMDLPGLTVDETAITLGPGEYRVMQ
;
A
#
# COMPACT_ATOMS: atom_id res chain seq x y z
N MET A 1 -60.65 42.33 -21.71
CA MET A 1 -59.29 41.81 -21.43
C MET A 1 -58.30 42.07 -22.57
N MET A 2 -58.62 42.95 -23.51
CA MET A 2 -57.66 43.92 -24.06
C MET A 2 -57.59 45.13 -23.11
N ARG A 3 -56.46 45.84 -23.09
CA ARG A 3 -56.02 46.88 -22.12
C ARG A 3 -55.53 46.30 -20.80
N TRP A 4 -54.25 46.02 -20.65
CA TRP A 4 -53.43 46.18 -19.41
C TRP A 4 -51.93 45.87 -19.67
N THR A 5 -51.45 46.07 -20.90
CA THR A 5 -50.04 45.82 -21.31
C THR A 5 -49.51 46.92 -22.23
N ARG A 6 -49.70 48.18 -21.85
CA ARG A 6 -49.07 49.31 -22.56
C ARG A 6 -48.43 50.41 -21.70
N ASP A 7 -48.72 50.46 -20.40
CA ASP A 7 -48.18 51.53 -19.52
C ASP A 7 -47.02 51.11 -18.61
N ILE A 8 -46.59 49.84 -18.61
CA ILE A 8 -45.39 49.39 -17.87
C ILE A 8 -44.10 49.52 -18.72
N LEU A 9 -44.22 49.67 -20.04
CA LEU A 9 -43.08 49.75 -20.96
C LEU A 9 -42.49 51.16 -21.13
N ALA A 10 -43.16 52.22 -20.66
CA ALA A 10 -42.63 53.59 -20.72
C ALA A 10 -41.88 54.04 -19.45
N GLY A 11 -42.14 53.40 -18.30
CA GLY A 11 -41.42 53.66 -17.03
C GLY A 11 -40.08 52.92 -16.87
N VAL A 12 -39.87 51.83 -17.62
CA VAL A 12 -38.63 51.03 -17.59
C VAL A 12 -37.58 51.56 -18.58
N ALA A 13 -37.99 52.29 -19.62
CA ALA A 13 -37.07 52.83 -20.63
C ALA A 13 -36.28 54.06 -20.16
N LEU A 14 -36.74 54.78 -19.13
CA LEU A 14 -36.04 55.96 -18.60
C LEU A 14 -35.12 55.64 -17.40
N SER A 15 -35.22 54.45 -16.80
CA SER A 15 -34.29 53.96 -15.78
C SER A 15 -33.10 53.17 -16.37
N TRP A 16 -33.11 52.89 -17.67
CA TRP A 16 -32.01 52.26 -18.40
C TRP A 16 -31.10 53.24 -19.16
N ALA A 17 -31.39 54.54 -19.12
CA ALA A 17 -30.57 55.59 -19.76
C ALA A 17 -29.67 56.37 -18.77
N ILE A 18 -29.68 56.02 -17.48
CA ILE A 18 -28.72 56.51 -16.47
C ILE A 18 -28.16 55.30 -15.68
N THR A 19 -27.59 54.36 -16.39
CA THR A 19 -26.46 53.57 -15.88
C THR A 19 -25.37 53.75 -16.90
N GLY A 20 -24.47 54.69 -16.63
CA GLY A 20 -23.22 54.77 -17.38
C GLY A 20 -22.59 53.38 -17.44
N ALA A 21 -21.90 53.10 -18.54
CA ALA A 21 -21.07 51.92 -18.67
C ALA A 21 -20.08 51.87 -17.50
N ILE A 22 -20.46 51.20 -16.40
CA ILE A 22 -19.52 50.68 -15.43
C ILE A 22 -18.84 49.56 -16.20
N ALA A 23 -17.65 49.84 -16.73
CA ALA A 23 -16.76 48.80 -17.20
C ALA A 23 -16.72 47.74 -16.10
N ALA A 24 -17.12 46.50 -16.41
CA ALA A 24 -17.04 45.40 -15.45
C ALA A 24 -15.60 45.38 -14.92
N GLU A 25 -15.44 45.68 -13.63
CA GLU A 25 -14.13 45.82 -13.02
C GLU A 25 -13.37 44.50 -13.24
N GLN A 26 -12.22 44.59 -13.91
CA GLN A 26 -11.47 43.40 -14.31
C GLN A 26 -10.99 42.68 -13.05
N ARG A 27 -11.47 41.46 -12.85
CA ARG A 27 -11.10 40.62 -11.71
C ARG A 27 -9.62 40.22 -11.79
N PRO A 28 -8.86 40.29 -10.69
CA PRO A 28 -7.49 39.79 -10.67
C PRO A 28 -7.44 38.29 -10.94
N ALA A 29 -6.63 37.87 -11.91
CA ALA A 29 -6.41 36.46 -12.23
C ALA A 29 -5.17 35.88 -11.53
N ILE A 30 -5.34 34.76 -10.83
CA ILE A 30 -4.32 34.07 -10.05
C ILE A 30 -4.01 32.71 -10.67
N LEU A 31 -2.74 32.39 -10.86
CA LEU A 31 -2.28 31.06 -11.25
C LEU A 31 -1.44 30.44 -10.14
N VAL A 32 -1.87 29.28 -9.64
CA VAL A 32 -1.08 28.46 -8.72
C VAL A 32 -0.12 27.57 -9.52
N LEU A 33 1.19 27.74 -9.34
CA LEU A 33 2.22 26.91 -9.98
C LEU A 33 2.37 25.58 -9.23
N SER A 34 1.32 24.75 -9.30
CA SER A 34 1.33 23.41 -8.72
C SER A 34 2.21 22.46 -9.55
N PRO A 35 3.14 21.71 -8.93
CA PRO A 35 3.91 20.69 -9.64
C PRO A 35 3.08 19.47 -10.02
N GLN A 36 1.95 19.24 -9.34
CA GLN A 36 1.14 18.01 -9.43
C GLN A 36 -0.36 18.30 -9.57
N GLY A 37 -0.73 19.39 -10.24
CA GLY A 37 -2.15 19.70 -10.49
C GLY A 37 -2.95 19.94 -9.21
N ALA A 38 -4.20 19.48 -9.23
CA ALA A 38 -5.10 19.57 -8.08
C ALA A 38 -4.92 18.43 -7.06
N SER A 39 -3.74 17.83 -7.00
CA SER A 39 -3.44 16.79 -6.01
C SER A 39 -3.60 17.32 -4.58
N PRO A 40 -4.13 16.51 -3.64
CA PRO A 40 -4.31 16.92 -2.26
C PRO A 40 -3.01 17.49 -1.68
N GLY A 41 -3.11 18.66 -1.05
CA GLY A 41 -1.99 19.35 -0.45
C GLY A 41 -1.33 20.41 -1.35
N TYR A 42 -1.57 20.40 -2.66
CA TYR A 42 -1.10 21.47 -3.57
C TYR A 42 -2.19 22.46 -3.95
N VAL A 43 -3.42 22.01 -4.22
CA VAL A 43 -4.55 22.89 -4.54
C VAL A 43 -5.82 22.42 -3.85
N ASP A 44 -6.45 23.32 -3.11
CA ASP A 44 -7.76 23.17 -2.51
C ASP A 44 -8.82 23.83 -3.39
N LEU A 45 -9.49 23.02 -4.22
CA LEU A 45 -10.54 23.50 -5.13
C LEU A 45 -11.69 24.21 -4.39
N SER A 46 -11.95 23.87 -3.12
CA SER A 46 -12.97 24.55 -2.31
C SER A 46 -12.53 25.98 -1.98
N TYR A 47 -11.25 26.16 -1.64
CA TYR A 47 -10.70 27.49 -1.39
C TYR A 47 -10.59 28.32 -2.67
N LEU A 48 -10.23 27.71 -3.81
CA LEU A 48 -10.27 28.40 -5.10
C LEU A 48 -11.69 28.91 -5.41
N ALA A 49 -12.73 28.13 -5.11
CA ALA A 49 -14.12 28.55 -5.33
C ALA A 49 -14.52 29.74 -4.45
N GLU A 50 -14.00 29.80 -3.22
CA GLU A 50 -14.17 30.97 -2.35
C GLU A 50 -13.44 32.20 -2.90
N LEU A 51 -12.23 32.05 -3.44
CA LEU A 51 -11.54 33.16 -4.10
C LEU A 51 -12.34 33.67 -5.31
N THR A 52 -12.96 32.79 -6.10
CA THR A 52 -13.87 33.21 -7.17
C THR A 52 -15.07 34.01 -6.65
N GLN A 53 -15.65 33.58 -5.52
CA GLN A 53 -16.74 34.32 -4.86
C GLN A 53 -16.26 35.68 -4.31
N SER A 54 -15.00 35.76 -3.87
CA SER A 54 -14.33 37.00 -3.45
C SER A 54 -13.86 37.89 -4.62
N GLY A 55 -14.22 37.55 -5.86
CA GLY A 55 -13.96 38.39 -7.04
C GLY A 55 -12.59 38.19 -7.69
N PHE A 56 -12.00 37.01 -7.56
CA PHE A 56 -10.79 36.61 -8.29
C PHE A 56 -11.14 35.67 -9.45
N GLU A 57 -10.27 35.64 -10.46
CA GLU A 57 -10.20 34.52 -11.40
C GLU A 57 -9.04 33.61 -10.98
N VAL A 58 -9.20 32.29 -11.08
CA VAL A 58 -8.26 31.31 -10.52
C VAL A 58 -7.98 30.18 -11.49
N ASP A 59 -6.73 29.74 -11.52
CA ASP A 59 -6.31 28.51 -12.19
C ASP A 59 -5.09 27.91 -11.48
N TYR A 60 -4.68 26.74 -11.92
CA TYR A 60 -3.47 26.06 -11.49
C TYR A 60 -2.76 25.39 -12.67
N LEU A 61 -1.49 25.01 -12.49
CA LEU A 61 -0.78 24.15 -13.43
C LEU A 61 -1.07 22.68 -13.14
N ASP A 62 -1.26 21.86 -14.19
CA ASP A 62 -1.33 20.40 -14.03
C ASP A 62 0.07 19.80 -13.80
N ASN A 63 1.11 20.44 -14.34
CA ASN A 63 2.53 20.18 -14.10
C ASN A 63 3.40 21.33 -14.65
N PHE A 64 4.71 21.31 -14.38
CA PHE A 64 5.63 22.37 -14.82
C PHE A 64 5.87 22.45 -16.33
N ALA A 65 5.52 21.45 -17.14
CA ALA A 65 5.64 21.56 -18.61
C ALA A 65 4.69 22.63 -19.21
N GLN A 66 3.62 22.97 -18.49
CA GLN A 66 2.72 24.06 -18.86
C GLN A 66 3.29 25.47 -18.57
N LEU A 67 4.43 25.56 -17.88
CA LEU A 67 5.03 26.82 -17.48
C LEU A 67 5.75 27.49 -18.67
N THR A 68 5.00 28.23 -19.46
CA THR A 68 5.50 28.98 -20.62
C THR A 68 5.04 30.44 -20.55
N TRP A 69 5.70 31.32 -21.31
CA TRP A 69 5.28 32.72 -21.42
C TRP A 69 3.82 32.84 -21.86
N ASP A 70 3.42 32.08 -22.87
CA ASP A 70 2.05 32.12 -23.40
C ASP A 70 1.00 31.67 -22.38
N ARG A 71 1.37 30.80 -21.46
CA ARG A 71 0.52 30.42 -20.34
C ARG A 71 0.45 31.53 -19.28
N ILE A 72 1.59 31.94 -18.74
CA ILE A 72 1.63 32.81 -17.54
C ILE A 72 1.23 34.26 -17.83
N LYS A 73 1.40 34.76 -19.06
CA LYS A 73 1.05 36.15 -19.41
C LYS A 73 -0.43 36.47 -19.24
N ASN A 74 -1.31 35.48 -19.16
CA ASN A 74 -2.75 35.70 -19.00
C ASN A 74 -3.16 35.95 -17.54
N TYR A 75 -2.22 35.88 -16.58
CA TYR A 75 -2.51 36.00 -15.15
C TYR A 75 -1.87 37.25 -14.55
N ASN A 76 -2.52 37.82 -13.55
CA ASN A 76 -2.03 38.98 -12.81
C ASN A 76 -1.10 38.58 -11.66
N VAL A 77 -1.32 37.39 -11.06
CA VAL A 77 -0.55 36.87 -9.94
C VAL A 77 -0.12 35.42 -10.21
N LEU A 78 1.14 35.09 -9.95
CA LEU A 78 1.66 33.72 -9.90
C LEU A 78 1.98 33.35 -8.44
N ILE A 79 1.54 32.17 -8.01
CA ILE A 79 1.88 31.60 -6.71
C ILE A 79 2.86 30.46 -6.90
N VAL A 80 4.06 30.58 -6.33
CA VAL A 80 5.15 29.62 -6.53
C VAL A 80 5.43 28.86 -5.24
N TYR A 81 5.17 27.56 -5.26
CA TYR A 81 5.52 26.66 -4.15
C TYR A 81 6.94 26.11 -4.26
N MET A 82 7.40 25.88 -5.49
CA MET A 82 8.72 25.32 -5.79
C MET A 82 9.09 25.62 -7.25
N THR A 83 10.37 25.67 -7.56
CA THR A 83 10.87 25.82 -8.93
C THR A 83 10.96 24.47 -9.66
N PRO A 84 10.94 24.45 -11.02
CA PRO A 84 11.09 23.21 -11.77
C PRO A 84 12.39 22.45 -11.46
N ASP A 85 13.50 23.17 -11.29
CA ASP A 85 14.78 22.55 -10.96
C ASP A 85 14.81 21.98 -9.54
N ALA A 86 14.27 22.72 -8.56
CA ALA A 86 14.16 22.20 -7.20
C ALA A 86 13.25 20.96 -7.12
N TYR A 87 12.18 20.89 -7.92
CA TYR A 87 11.35 19.68 -8.01
C TYR A 87 12.17 18.48 -8.49
N ASP A 88 12.96 18.64 -9.55
CA ASP A 88 13.83 17.58 -10.07
C ASP A 88 14.87 17.11 -9.03
N VAL A 89 15.48 18.05 -8.29
CA VAL A 89 16.46 17.74 -7.24
C VAL A 89 15.83 17.02 -6.07
N VAL A 90 14.73 17.56 -5.54
CA VAL A 90 14.10 17.04 -4.33
C VAL A 90 13.35 15.75 -4.61
N MET A 91 12.49 15.73 -5.62
CA MET A 91 11.53 14.65 -5.87
C MET A 91 12.14 13.53 -6.70
N SER A 92 12.95 13.89 -7.70
CA SER A 92 13.50 12.94 -8.66
C SER A 92 14.98 12.62 -8.41
N ARG A 93 15.62 13.28 -7.43
CA ARG A 93 17.06 13.15 -7.11
C ARG A 93 17.97 13.42 -8.31
N ILE A 94 17.52 14.24 -9.25
CA ILE A 94 18.30 14.65 -10.42
C ILE A 94 19.20 15.83 -10.00
N PRO A 95 20.49 15.88 -10.38
CA PRO A 95 21.34 17.03 -10.09
C PRO A 95 20.76 18.34 -10.65
N SER A 96 20.98 19.44 -9.93
CA SER A 96 20.54 20.78 -10.35
C SER A 96 21.16 21.20 -11.69
N SER A 97 20.37 21.81 -12.56
CA SER A 97 20.79 22.35 -13.87
C SER A 97 20.80 23.89 -13.83
N PRO A 98 21.98 24.51 -13.95
CA PRO A 98 22.11 25.96 -14.05
C PRO A 98 21.28 26.57 -15.20
N GLU A 99 21.15 25.85 -16.32
CA GLU A 99 20.38 26.28 -17.48
C GLU A 99 18.89 26.33 -17.17
N LYS A 100 18.34 25.31 -16.48
CA LYS A 100 16.93 25.29 -16.04
C LYS A 100 16.66 26.40 -15.03
N VAL A 101 17.56 26.59 -14.06
CA VAL A 101 17.49 27.68 -13.07
C VAL A 101 17.43 29.03 -13.78
N LYS A 102 18.37 29.29 -14.69
CA LYS A 102 18.43 30.55 -15.44
C LYS A 102 17.17 30.75 -16.31
N ALA A 103 16.74 29.73 -17.04
CA ALA A 103 15.57 29.82 -17.92
C ALA A 103 14.30 30.16 -17.13
N PHE A 104 14.11 29.56 -15.96
CA PHE A 104 12.99 29.86 -15.07
C PHE A 104 13.08 31.27 -14.50
N ALA A 105 14.26 31.68 -14.01
CA ALA A 105 14.48 33.03 -13.50
C ALA A 105 14.22 34.11 -14.57
N ASP A 106 14.77 33.94 -15.79
CA ASP A 106 14.56 34.85 -16.92
C ASP A 106 13.06 34.99 -17.26
N LEU A 107 12.31 33.87 -17.22
CA LEU A 107 10.87 33.87 -17.47
C LEU A 107 10.09 34.65 -16.39
N MET A 108 10.44 34.47 -15.12
CA MET A 108 9.83 35.20 -14.00
C MET A 108 10.19 36.69 -14.03
N GLU A 109 11.43 37.03 -14.36
CA GLU A 109 11.88 38.41 -14.53
C GLU A 109 11.08 39.12 -15.63
N LYS A 110 10.93 38.49 -16.81
CA LYS A 110 10.09 39.00 -17.89
C LYS A 110 8.64 39.23 -17.45
N TYR A 111 8.08 38.32 -16.63
CA TYR A 111 6.71 38.42 -16.12
C TYR A 111 6.54 39.59 -15.15
N VAL A 112 7.47 39.76 -14.20
CA VAL A 112 7.43 40.86 -13.22
C VAL A 112 7.69 42.21 -13.90
N GLU A 113 8.59 42.27 -14.90
CA GLU A 113 8.81 43.47 -15.73
C GLU A 113 7.55 43.93 -16.49
N ALA A 114 6.71 42.99 -16.90
CA ALA A 114 5.42 43.29 -17.52
C ALA A 114 4.35 43.75 -16.52
N GLY A 115 4.66 43.80 -15.22
CA GLY A 115 3.74 44.21 -14.15
C GLY A 115 3.07 43.07 -13.42
N GLY A 116 3.46 41.82 -13.69
CA GLY A 116 2.97 40.65 -12.98
C GLY A 116 3.39 40.63 -11.51
N GLY A 117 2.54 40.06 -10.68
CA GLY A 117 2.80 39.84 -9.26
C GLY A 117 3.24 38.41 -8.96
N VAL A 118 4.24 38.21 -8.09
CA VAL A 118 4.69 36.86 -7.69
C VAL A 118 4.59 36.69 -6.18
N PHE A 119 3.93 35.63 -5.74
CA PHE A 119 3.86 35.22 -4.35
C PHE A 119 4.63 33.92 -4.13
N LEU A 120 5.71 33.99 -3.37
CA LEU A 120 6.51 32.83 -2.99
C LEU A 120 5.96 32.23 -1.68
N MET A 121 5.58 30.95 -1.73
CA MET A 121 5.11 30.17 -0.59
C MET A 121 5.81 28.79 -0.57
N PRO A 122 7.14 28.76 -0.34
CA PRO A 122 7.93 27.53 -0.33
C PRO A 122 7.47 26.51 0.71
N ALA A 123 7.49 25.23 0.35
CA ALA A 123 7.31 24.10 1.25
C ALA A 123 8.66 23.39 1.49
N GLU A 124 9.35 23.70 2.59
CA GLU A 124 10.65 23.11 2.94
C GLU A 124 10.47 21.87 3.84
N TYR A 125 11.04 20.73 3.45
CA TYR A 125 10.91 19.43 4.13
C TYR A 125 12.27 18.80 4.44
N ASN A 126 12.78 17.94 3.55
CA ASN A 126 14.16 17.48 3.55
C ASN A 126 14.97 18.26 2.50
N ILE A 127 15.69 19.28 2.93
CA ILE A 127 16.33 20.28 2.07
C ILE A 127 17.58 19.68 1.43
N LEU A 128 17.45 19.22 0.18
CA LEU A 128 18.57 18.94 -0.72
C LEU A 128 18.97 20.20 -1.51
N LYS A 129 17.97 21.02 -1.80
CA LYS A 129 18.03 22.34 -2.41
C LYS A 129 16.83 23.13 -1.88
N GLN A 130 17.01 24.41 -1.58
CA GLN A 130 15.91 25.27 -1.16
C GLN A 130 14.97 25.53 -2.32
N VAL A 131 13.66 25.36 -2.10
CA VAL A 131 12.72 25.11 -3.19
C VAL A 131 12.43 26.34 -4.06
N VAL A 132 12.83 27.53 -3.60
CA VAL A 132 12.68 28.82 -4.31
C VAL A 132 13.99 29.63 -4.38
N SER A 133 15.15 29.05 -4.03
CA SER A 133 16.43 29.79 -4.04
C SER A 133 16.76 30.40 -5.39
N ASP A 134 16.37 29.73 -6.47
CA ASP A 134 16.50 30.17 -7.86
C ASP A 134 15.90 31.56 -8.14
N LEU A 135 14.99 32.02 -7.29
CA LEU A 135 14.40 33.35 -7.36
C LEU A 135 14.85 34.24 -6.20
N THR A 136 14.82 33.72 -4.97
CA THR A 136 15.06 34.55 -3.78
C THR A 136 16.47 35.14 -3.76
N ASP A 137 17.47 34.41 -4.24
CA ASP A 137 18.86 34.87 -4.30
C ASP A 137 19.03 36.10 -5.20
N HIS A 138 18.22 36.21 -6.26
CA HIS A 138 18.18 37.37 -7.15
C HIS A 138 17.37 38.53 -6.57
N TRP A 139 16.37 38.23 -5.75
CA TRP A 139 15.42 39.21 -5.23
C TRP A 139 15.76 39.69 -3.82
N GLY A 140 16.98 39.47 -3.32
CA GLY A 140 17.42 39.97 -2.02
C GLY A 140 16.67 39.34 -0.83
N ALA A 141 16.30 38.08 -0.96
CA ALA A 141 15.65 37.29 0.08
C ALA A 141 16.36 35.94 0.27
N LYS A 142 16.27 35.37 1.47
CA LYS A 142 16.80 34.04 1.79
C LYS A 142 15.88 33.33 2.76
N LEU A 143 15.91 32.00 2.73
CA LEU A 143 15.23 31.14 3.69
C LEU A 143 16.28 30.60 4.67
N PRO A 144 16.32 31.05 5.92
CA PRO A 144 17.24 30.49 6.90
C PRO A 144 16.85 29.05 7.26
N MET A 145 17.83 28.14 7.35
CA MET A 145 17.61 26.77 7.80
C MET A 145 17.51 26.71 9.33
N GLU A 146 16.40 27.24 9.83
CA GLU A 146 16.12 27.45 11.25
C GLU A 146 14.67 27.11 11.56
N SER A 147 14.42 26.57 12.75
CA SER A 147 13.07 26.36 13.28
C SER A 147 12.67 27.52 14.19
N ILE A 148 11.40 27.90 14.19
CA ILE A 148 10.86 28.85 15.17
C ILE A 148 10.56 28.10 16.47
N GLU A 149 10.86 28.69 17.61
CA GLU A 149 10.44 28.22 18.94
C GLU A 149 9.59 29.30 19.59
N GLU A 150 8.34 28.98 19.94
CA GLU A 150 7.45 29.85 20.72
C GLU A 150 7.41 29.34 22.17
N THR A 151 7.73 30.22 23.11
CA THR A 151 7.89 29.90 24.53
C THR A 151 6.68 30.28 25.37
N ASP A 152 5.80 31.14 24.88
CA ASP A 152 4.57 31.54 25.56
C ASP A 152 3.44 30.51 25.32
N PRO A 153 2.99 29.77 26.36
CA PRO A 153 1.93 28.78 26.23
C PRO A 153 0.58 29.34 25.73
N GLU A 154 0.30 30.64 25.91
CA GLU A 154 -0.92 31.30 25.43
C GLU A 154 -0.90 31.61 23.93
N LYS A 155 0.29 31.52 23.32
CA LYS A 155 0.52 31.67 21.87
C LYS A 155 0.82 30.35 21.18
N VAL A 156 0.95 29.25 21.92
CA VAL A 156 1.06 27.91 21.37
C VAL A 156 -0.33 27.28 21.28
N GLY A 157 -0.67 26.74 20.12
CA GLY A 157 -1.86 25.95 19.86
C GLY A 157 -1.54 24.70 19.06
N THR A 158 -2.54 23.88 18.80
CA THR A 158 -2.45 22.71 17.93
C THR A 158 -3.67 22.66 17.03
N LEU A 159 -3.57 22.06 15.86
CA LEU A 159 -4.74 21.84 15.02
C LEU A 159 -5.78 20.99 15.77
N THR A 160 -7.07 21.31 15.65
CA THR A 160 -8.15 20.56 16.34
C THR A 160 -8.22 19.10 15.87
N HIS A 161 -8.00 18.87 14.58
CA HIS A 161 -8.11 17.56 13.95
C HIS A 161 -6.76 16.86 13.71
N ALA A 162 -5.66 17.52 14.06
CA ALA A 162 -4.31 16.97 14.03
C ALA A 162 -3.50 17.54 15.20
N PRO A 163 -3.78 17.11 16.46
CA PRO A 163 -3.20 17.72 17.66
C PRO A 163 -1.67 17.60 17.76
N GLY A 164 -1.04 16.73 16.96
CA GLY A 164 0.42 16.67 16.83
C GLY A 164 1.03 17.86 16.06
N THR A 165 0.24 18.56 15.26
CA THR A 165 0.66 19.72 14.48
C THR A 165 0.54 20.99 15.32
N LYS A 166 1.67 21.62 15.60
CA LYS A 166 1.75 22.82 16.45
C LYS A 166 1.57 24.09 15.63
N LEU A 167 0.79 25.03 16.19
CA LEU A 167 0.58 26.37 15.67
C LEU A 167 1.12 27.40 16.66
N ALA A 168 1.67 28.49 16.15
CA ALA A 168 2.05 29.66 16.92
C ALA A 168 1.16 30.86 16.54
N PHE A 169 0.90 31.73 17.50
CA PHE A 169 0.09 32.92 17.34
C PHE A 169 0.95 34.18 17.38
N THR A 170 0.65 35.14 16.50
CA THR A 170 1.26 36.47 16.54
C THR A 170 0.24 37.54 16.19
N ASP A 171 0.32 38.66 16.89
CA ASP A 171 -0.37 39.93 16.63
C ASP A 171 0.60 41.01 16.12
N GLN A 172 1.85 40.63 15.81
CA GLN A 172 2.89 41.52 15.30
C GLN A 172 2.70 41.78 13.79
N VAL A 173 1.57 42.40 13.45
CA VAL A 173 1.22 42.82 12.09
C VAL A 173 1.59 44.29 11.92
N LEU A 174 2.53 44.57 11.01
CA LEU A 174 3.03 45.90 10.73
C LEU A 174 2.16 46.60 9.67
N PRO A 175 1.95 47.92 9.77
CA PRO A 175 1.20 48.68 8.76
C PRO A 175 1.83 48.55 7.37
N SER A 176 1.02 48.18 6.39
CA SER A 176 1.41 47.97 5.00
C SER A 176 0.16 47.99 4.10
N PRO A 177 0.32 48.09 2.77
CA PRO A 177 -0.80 47.99 1.83
C PRO A 177 -1.59 46.68 1.90
N VAL A 178 -1.01 45.60 2.46
CA VAL A 178 -1.64 44.27 2.50
C VAL A 178 -2.15 43.88 3.89
N SER A 179 -1.83 44.66 4.93
CA SER A 179 -2.25 44.37 6.32
C SER A 179 -3.59 45.02 6.71
N ASP A 180 -4.34 45.60 5.77
CA ASP A 180 -5.63 46.20 6.07
C ASP A 180 -6.62 45.19 6.68
N GLY A 181 -7.05 45.52 7.91
CA GLY A 181 -7.88 44.70 8.78
C GLY A 181 -7.35 43.30 9.10
N VAL A 182 -6.05 43.07 8.95
CA VAL A 182 -5.32 41.91 9.48
C VAL A 182 -4.78 42.30 10.85
N LYS A 183 -5.23 41.64 11.91
CA LYS A 183 -4.83 41.97 13.30
C LYS A 183 -3.93 40.91 13.90
N GLN A 184 -4.12 39.65 13.50
CA GLN A 184 -3.45 38.52 14.11
C GLN A 184 -3.47 37.30 13.20
N ILE A 185 -2.49 36.41 13.32
CA ILE A 185 -2.45 35.17 12.56
C ILE A 185 -2.04 33.99 13.43
N TRP A 186 -2.53 32.82 13.05
CA TRP A 186 -1.98 31.52 13.44
C TRP A 186 -1.15 30.96 12.28
N TYR A 187 0.05 30.43 12.57
CA TYR A 187 0.92 29.81 11.58
C TYR A 187 1.54 28.51 12.11
N PRO A 188 1.77 27.50 11.24
CA PRO A 188 2.44 26.28 11.63
C PRO A 188 3.93 26.53 11.83
N TYR A 189 4.55 25.82 12.77
CA TYR A 189 5.98 26.01 13.06
C TYR A 189 6.72 24.72 13.48
N ALA A 190 6.06 23.57 13.37
CA ALA A 190 6.67 22.31 13.81
C ALA A 190 7.90 21.96 12.95
N PRO A 191 9.01 21.49 13.56
CA PRO A 191 10.18 21.01 12.83
C PRO A 191 9.86 19.72 12.06
N VAL A 192 10.43 19.57 10.87
CA VAL A 192 10.26 18.39 10.01
C VAL A 192 11.58 18.10 9.30
N TYR A 193 12.15 16.91 9.49
CA TYR A 193 13.48 16.53 8.98
C TYR A 193 14.55 17.60 9.31
N ASN A 194 15.15 18.23 8.29
CA ASN A 194 16.09 19.35 8.44
C ASN A 194 15.46 20.72 8.07
N ALA A 195 14.13 20.84 8.16
CA ALA A 195 13.34 22.05 7.91
C ALA A 195 12.21 22.25 8.95
N ALA A 196 11.17 23.02 8.60
CA ALA A 196 9.97 23.26 9.40
C ALA A 196 8.73 23.53 8.53
N GLN A 197 7.53 23.23 9.06
CA GLN A 197 6.24 23.46 8.38
C GLN A 197 5.98 24.95 8.08
N GLY A 198 6.51 25.81 8.94
CA GLY A 198 6.63 27.24 8.70
C GLY A 198 7.93 27.72 9.33
N GLY A 199 8.66 28.55 8.60
CA GLY A 199 9.99 29.00 8.96
C GLY A 199 10.13 30.51 8.94
N PRO A 200 11.25 31.03 9.46
CA PRO A 200 11.54 32.45 9.32
C PRO A 200 11.90 32.79 7.87
N ILE A 201 11.86 34.08 7.55
CA ILE A 201 12.46 34.63 6.32
C ILE A 201 13.55 35.63 6.67
N TRP A 202 14.51 35.79 5.76
CA TRP A 202 15.44 36.91 5.75
C TRP A 202 15.24 37.71 4.47
N VAL A 203 15.18 39.02 4.59
CA VAL A 203 15.00 39.94 3.47
C VAL A 203 15.89 41.16 3.68
N ASP A 204 16.38 41.74 2.58
CA ASP A 204 17.16 42.97 2.60
C ASP A 204 16.29 44.23 2.85
N GLN A 205 16.91 45.41 2.88
CA GLN A 205 16.23 46.69 3.12
C GLN A 205 15.23 47.11 2.04
N ASN A 206 15.22 46.45 0.86
CA ASN A 206 14.28 46.74 -0.21
C ASN A 206 12.94 46.02 -0.03
N TRP A 207 12.84 45.13 0.96
CA TRP A 207 11.60 44.49 1.35
C TRP A 207 10.98 45.18 2.56
N GLN A 208 9.64 45.24 2.57
CA GLN A 208 8.86 45.63 3.72
C GLN A 208 8.37 44.37 4.45
N VAL A 209 8.80 44.19 5.70
CA VAL A 209 8.26 43.15 6.58
C VAL A 209 6.84 43.54 6.98
N VAL A 210 5.90 42.61 6.82
CA VAL A 210 4.47 42.79 7.16
C VAL A 210 4.11 42.05 8.43
N VAL A 211 4.62 40.83 8.63
CA VAL A 211 4.35 40.05 9.83
C VAL A 211 5.65 39.56 10.43
N LYS A 212 5.76 39.69 11.76
CA LYS A 212 6.83 39.08 12.57
C LYS A 212 6.24 38.01 13.47
N ALA A 213 7.07 37.05 13.86
CA ALA A 213 6.73 36.16 14.96
C ALA A 213 6.59 36.96 16.26
N SER A 214 5.97 36.34 17.26
CA SER A 214 5.69 37.02 18.51
C SER A 214 6.99 37.42 19.26
N PRO A 215 6.96 38.41 20.17
CA PRO A 215 8.15 38.79 20.94
C PRO A 215 8.76 37.69 21.81
N THR A 216 7.99 36.63 22.10
CA THR A 216 8.40 35.44 22.86
C THR A 216 8.87 34.29 21.97
N SER A 217 8.82 34.48 20.64
CA SER A 217 9.40 33.57 19.67
C SER A 217 10.87 33.89 19.38
N ALA A 218 11.67 32.85 19.17
CA ALA A 218 13.04 32.96 18.64
C ALA A 218 13.29 31.86 17.61
N THR A 219 14.28 32.03 16.73
CA THR A 219 14.71 30.95 15.83
C THR A 219 15.86 30.16 16.43
N LYS A 220 15.92 28.88 16.06
CA LYS A 220 17.00 27.96 16.41
C LYS A 220 17.56 27.31 15.14
N PRO A 221 18.88 27.37 14.90
CA PRO A 221 19.51 26.66 13.80
C PRO A 221 19.22 25.16 13.81
N VAL A 222 19.01 24.60 12.62
CA VAL A 222 18.95 23.15 12.43
C VAL A 222 20.37 22.58 12.51
N ASP A 223 20.54 21.46 13.22
CA ASP A 223 21.82 20.76 13.32
C ASP A 223 22.05 19.88 12.09
N ILE A 224 22.69 20.46 11.07
CA ILE A 224 22.91 19.81 9.76
C ILE A 224 23.92 18.66 9.84
N SER A 225 24.76 18.61 10.89
CA SER A 225 25.67 17.47 11.10
C SER A 225 24.93 16.15 11.33
N LYS A 226 23.65 16.23 11.70
CA LYS A 226 22.76 15.09 11.92
C LYS A 226 21.86 14.77 10.73
N ALA A 227 21.97 15.52 9.63
CA ALA A 227 21.15 15.29 8.44
C ALA A 227 21.68 14.09 7.63
N PRO A 228 20.82 13.16 7.16
CA PRO A 228 21.24 12.03 6.32
C PRO A 228 21.85 12.46 4.98
N THR A 229 21.43 13.63 4.47
CA THR A 229 21.97 14.22 3.24
C THR A 229 22.05 15.73 3.43
N PRO A 230 23.16 16.25 3.97
CA PRO A 230 23.29 17.68 4.26
C PRO A 230 23.35 18.49 2.97
N ILE A 231 22.64 19.62 2.93
CA ILE A 231 22.80 20.62 1.87
C ILE A 231 24.22 21.22 1.93
N LYS A 232 24.75 21.60 0.77
CA LYS A 232 25.99 22.37 0.69
C LYS A 232 25.71 23.84 1.01
N ASP A 233 26.53 24.44 1.87
CA ASP A 233 26.52 25.87 2.20
C ASP A 233 25.14 26.44 2.66
N PRO A 234 24.53 25.84 3.70
CA PRO A 234 23.25 26.28 4.24
C PRO A 234 23.31 27.72 4.76
N PHE A 235 22.29 28.53 4.43
CA PHE A 235 22.11 29.83 5.08
C PHE A 235 21.54 29.65 6.49
N ILE A 236 22.38 29.87 7.51
CA ILE A 236 22.04 29.78 8.94
C ILE A 236 22.48 31.05 9.64
N ARG A 237 21.69 31.54 10.60
CA ARG A 237 22.08 32.58 11.55
C ARG A 237 22.42 31.92 12.89
N PRO A 238 23.72 31.77 13.25
CA PRO A 238 24.14 30.92 14.37
C PRO A 238 23.51 31.26 15.72
N GLU A 239 23.29 32.54 15.99
CA GLU A 239 22.73 33.03 17.26
C GLU A 239 21.20 32.96 17.32
N GLY A 240 20.54 32.57 16.22
CA GLY A 240 19.10 32.72 16.07
C GLY A 240 18.65 34.20 16.04
N VAL A 241 17.36 34.41 15.84
CA VAL A 241 16.74 35.74 15.76
C VAL A 241 15.49 35.78 16.63
N LYS A 242 15.37 36.78 17.49
CA LYS A 242 14.13 37.06 18.25
C LYS A 242 13.07 37.69 17.35
N ALA A 243 11.82 37.25 17.51
CA ALA A 243 10.67 37.72 16.72
C ALA A 243 11.02 37.81 15.21
N PRO A 244 11.47 36.71 14.57
CA PRO A 244 11.88 36.73 13.16
C PRO A 244 10.76 37.22 12.23
N PRO A 245 11.10 37.85 11.09
CA PRO A 245 10.13 38.08 10.01
C PRO A 245 9.52 36.76 9.52
N LEU A 246 8.21 36.79 9.22
CA LEU A 246 7.45 35.66 8.67
C LEU A 246 6.89 35.96 7.29
N PHE A 247 6.48 37.20 7.05
CA PHE A 247 5.85 37.63 5.79
C PHE A 247 6.42 38.99 5.37
N ALA A 248 6.78 39.12 4.10
CA ALA A 248 7.29 40.37 3.54
C ALA A 248 6.78 40.62 2.11
N ILE A 249 6.74 41.90 1.73
CA ILE A 249 6.36 42.37 0.40
C ILE A 249 7.42 43.30 -0.18
N ARG A 250 7.50 43.38 -1.51
CA ARG A 250 8.46 44.26 -2.21
C ARG A 250 7.89 44.75 -3.54
N GLN A 251 8.12 46.03 -3.84
CA GLN A 251 7.99 46.52 -5.22
C GLN A 251 9.26 46.18 -5.98
N TYR A 252 9.14 45.61 -7.19
CA TYR A 252 10.29 45.16 -7.95
C TYR A 252 10.05 45.35 -9.45
N LYS A 253 10.89 46.18 -10.08
CA LYS A 253 10.76 46.57 -11.49
C LYS A 253 9.34 47.08 -11.79
N GLY A 254 8.66 46.49 -12.79
CA GLY A 254 7.30 46.85 -13.18
C GLY A 254 6.20 46.24 -12.30
N GLY A 255 6.54 45.26 -11.46
CA GLY A 255 5.59 44.43 -10.72
C GLY A 255 5.86 44.39 -9.21
N ARG A 256 5.39 43.33 -8.55
CA ARG A 256 5.40 43.20 -7.09
C ARG A 256 5.67 41.77 -6.65
N LEU A 257 6.31 41.62 -5.49
CA LEU A 257 6.70 40.35 -4.90
C LEU A 257 6.14 40.24 -3.48
N ALA A 258 5.77 39.03 -3.07
CA ALA A 258 5.46 38.68 -1.69
C ALA A 258 6.15 37.36 -1.32
N LEU A 259 6.49 37.17 -0.05
CA LEU A 259 7.19 35.98 0.43
C LEU A 259 6.68 35.57 1.81
N VAL A 260 6.37 34.28 1.97
CA VAL A 260 6.15 33.61 3.25
C VAL A 260 6.75 32.21 3.22
N ASN A 261 7.52 31.84 4.25
CA ASN A 261 8.05 30.48 4.36
C ASN A 261 7.05 29.60 5.11
N GLN A 262 6.09 29.04 4.38
CA GLN A 262 5.04 28.20 4.94
C GLN A 262 4.54 27.18 3.92
N TRP A 263 4.35 25.95 4.39
CA TRP A 263 3.69 24.87 3.66
C TRP A 263 2.30 25.29 3.16
N CYS A 264 2.04 25.06 1.87
CA CYS A 264 0.79 25.47 1.23
C CYS A 264 -0.43 24.66 1.70
N GLN A 265 -0.25 23.46 2.27
CA GLN A 265 -1.33 22.60 2.77
C GLN A 265 -2.21 23.31 3.81
N PHE A 266 -1.64 24.20 4.61
CA PHE A 266 -2.36 24.95 5.63
C PHE A 266 -3.26 26.05 5.06
N THR A 267 -3.14 26.36 3.77
CA THR A 267 -3.83 27.47 3.10
C THR A 267 -4.39 27.04 1.75
N LEU A 268 -3.74 27.38 0.64
CA LEU A 268 -4.20 27.14 -0.73
C LEU A 268 -4.22 25.65 -1.10
N GLY A 269 -3.46 24.80 -0.40
CA GLY A 269 -3.31 23.39 -0.73
C GLY A 269 -4.34 22.48 -0.07
N SER A 270 -4.80 22.79 1.15
CA SER A 270 -5.82 22.01 1.88
C SER A 270 -6.49 22.78 3.04
N GLY A 271 -6.33 24.10 3.13
CA GLY A 271 -6.70 24.87 4.31
C GLY A 271 -8.18 24.82 4.70
N THR A 272 -9.07 24.48 3.77
CA THR A 272 -10.52 24.34 4.05
C THR A 272 -10.93 22.91 4.40
N LYS A 273 -10.04 21.93 4.20
CA LYS A 273 -10.31 20.50 4.42
C LYS A 273 -10.32 20.16 5.92
N TRP A 274 -10.90 19.01 6.26
CA TRP A 274 -11.20 18.64 7.64
C TRP A 274 -9.99 18.70 8.59
N ILE A 275 -8.80 18.27 8.16
CA ILE A 275 -7.58 18.32 9.00
C ILE A 275 -7.23 19.77 9.39
N PHE A 276 -7.31 20.70 8.44
CA PHE A 276 -6.84 22.07 8.60
C PHE A 276 -7.93 23.03 9.09
N ASN A 277 -9.19 22.75 8.73
CA ASN A 277 -10.38 23.34 9.32
C ASN A 277 -10.37 24.88 9.38
N ARG A 278 -9.71 25.49 8.40
CA ARG A 278 -9.47 26.94 8.29
C ARG A 278 -8.76 27.55 9.50
N GLU A 279 -8.07 26.76 10.31
CA GLU A 279 -7.49 27.24 11.57
C GLU A 279 -6.32 28.19 11.33
N VAL A 280 -5.55 27.98 10.26
CA VAL A 280 -4.57 28.96 9.78
C VAL A 280 -5.24 30.09 8.99
N LEU A 281 -6.31 29.82 8.23
CA LEU A 281 -6.94 30.80 7.35
C LEU A 281 -7.80 31.85 8.07
N SER A 282 -8.83 31.42 8.81
CA SER A 282 -9.87 32.30 9.37
C SER A 282 -10.35 31.90 10.76
N ARG A 283 -10.52 30.60 11.01
CA ARG A 283 -11.12 30.07 12.25
C ARG A 283 -10.23 30.26 13.48
N GLY A 284 -8.93 30.05 13.34
CA GLY A 284 -7.98 30.04 14.46
C GLY A 284 -8.23 28.91 15.48
N VAL A 285 -7.46 28.93 16.57
CA VAL A 285 -7.57 27.96 17.68
C VAL A 285 -7.63 28.68 19.03
N LYS A 286 -8.02 27.96 20.09
CA LYS A 286 -8.17 28.50 21.45
C LYS A 286 -9.06 29.76 21.53
N GLY A 287 -10.07 29.85 20.67
CA GLY A 287 -10.98 31.02 20.61
C GLY A 287 -10.37 32.30 20.03
N LYS A 288 -9.14 32.27 19.51
CA LYS A 288 -8.49 33.38 18.81
C LYS A 288 -8.57 33.12 17.31
N PRO A 289 -9.27 33.94 16.49
CA PRO A 289 -9.30 33.76 15.04
C PRO A 289 -7.94 34.03 14.39
N SER A 290 -7.78 33.60 13.15
CA SER A 290 -6.62 33.93 12.31
C SER A 290 -7.07 34.85 11.18
N ASP A 291 -6.27 35.83 10.79
CA ASP A 291 -6.54 36.72 9.65
C ASP A 291 -5.64 36.38 8.44
N PHE A 292 -5.00 35.20 8.42
CA PHE A 292 -4.06 34.86 7.35
C PHE A 292 -4.73 34.78 5.97
N GLY A 293 -5.95 34.26 5.88
CA GLY A 293 -6.73 34.24 4.65
C GLY A 293 -6.99 35.65 4.12
N ARG A 294 -7.33 36.60 5.00
CA ARG A 294 -7.49 38.02 4.65
C ARG A 294 -6.17 38.64 4.20
N LEU A 295 -5.06 38.34 4.88
CA LEU A 295 -3.72 38.78 4.46
C LEU A 295 -3.39 38.29 3.04
N MET A 296 -3.72 37.04 2.72
CA MET A 296 -3.54 36.48 1.38
C MET A 296 -4.40 37.20 0.34
N GLU A 297 -5.69 37.39 0.59
CA GLU A 297 -6.58 38.11 -0.34
C GLU A 297 -6.11 39.55 -0.60
N ASN A 298 -5.75 40.29 0.46
CA ASN A 298 -5.17 41.62 0.34
C ASN A 298 -3.88 41.61 -0.48
N THR A 299 -3.03 40.60 -0.25
CA THR A 299 -1.79 40.41 -1.00
C THR A 299 -2.06 40.15 -2.47
N PHE A 300 -3.05 39.33 -2.82
CA PHE A 300 -3.39 39.07 -4.23
C PHE A 300 -3.86 40.33 -4.95
N ARG A 301 -4.72 41.14 -4.31
CA ARG A 301 -5.15 42.42 -4.89
C ARG A 301 -3.99 43.38 -5.08
N TRP A 302 -3.11 43.47 -4.09
CA TRP A 302 -1.92 44.31 -4.17
C TRP A 302 -0.94 43.81 -5.24
N LEU A 303 -0.70 42.51 -5.34
CA LEU A 303 0.17 41.93 -6.37
C LEU A 303 -0.37 42.16 -7.79
N ALA A 304 -1.68 42.12 -7.98
CA ALA A 304 -2.33 42.29 -9.29
C ALA A 304 -2.43 43.74 -9.77
N GLU A 305 -2.42 44.71 -8.86
CA GLU A 305 -2.66 46.12 -9.18
C GLU A 305 -1.79 46.67 -10.35
N PRO A 306 -0.47 46.41 -10.44
CA PRO A 306 0.34 46.95 -11.53
C PRO A 306 -0.05 46.39 -12.91
N SER A 307 -0.39 45.09 -12.99
CA SER A 307 -0.80 44.45 -14.24
C SER A 307 -2.23 44.82 -14.64
N LEU A 308 -3.15 44.98 -13.69
CA LEU A 308 -4.49 45.51 -13.96
C LEU A 308 -4.44 46.94 -14.51
N LYS A 309 -3.49 47.75 -14.03
CA LYS A 309 -3.26 49.12 -14.56
C LYS A 309 -2.58 49.12 -15.92
N SER A 310 -1.62 48.22 -16.16
CA SER A 310 -0.81 48.23 -17.40
C SER A 310 -1.46 47.47 -18.55
N GLY A 311 -2.30 46.47 -18.27
CA GLY A 311 -2.91 45.57 -19.25
C GLY A 311 -1.94 44.65 -20.00
N LYS A 312 -0.65 44.63 -19.64
CA LYS A 312 0.39 43.86 -20.35
C LYS A 312 0.35 42.35 -20.04
N VAL A 313 -0.10 42.00 -18.84
CA VAL A 313 -0.37 40.63 -18.39
C VAL A 313 -1.69 40.61 -17.62
N GLY A 314 -2.38 39.46 -17.59
CA GLY A 314 -3.73 39.32 -17.05
C GLY A 314 -4.77 39.01 -18.12
N GLY A 315 -6.05 38.98 -17.72
CA GLY A 315 -7.18 38.74 -18.64
C GLY A 315 -7.68 37.29 -18.72
N TYR A 316 -7.08 36.37 -17.96
CA TYR A 316 -7.63 35.02 -17.80
C TYR A 316 -9.00 35.07 -17.10
N VAL A 317 -9.88 34.15 -17.50
CA VAL A 317 -11.20 33.91 -16.90
C VAL A 317 -11.24 32.45 -16.48
N THR A 318 -11.67 32.18 -15.25
CA THR A 318 -11.77 30.84 -14.67
C THR A 318 -12.63 29.95 -15.56
N ALA A 319 -12.01 28.94 -16.14
CA ALA A 319 -12.75 27.96 -16.91
C ALA A 319 -13.53 27.03 -15.95
N PRO A 320 -14.84 26.77 -16.15
CA PRO A 320 -15.65 25.99 -15.22
C PRO A 320 -15.13 24.58 -14.94
N ASP A 321 -14.48 23.95 -15.92
CA ASP A 321 -13.87 22.62 -15.81
C ASP A 321 -12.60 22.60 -14.93
N ARG A 322 -11.95 23.74 -14.72
CA ARG A 322 -10.83 23.89 -13.76
C ARG A 322 -11.32 23.88 -12.32
N MET A 323 -12.58 24.21 -12.07
CA MET A 323 -13.20 24.11 -10.75
C MET A 323 -13.73 22.71 -10.46
N MET A 324 -13.79 21.84 -11.47
CA MET A 324 -14.18 20.45 -11.32
C MET A 324 -12.96 19.59 -10.93
N PRO A 325 -13.08 18.69 -9.95
CA PRO A 325 -12.06 17.69 -9.67
C PRO A 325 -11.57 16.98 -10.94
N PRO A 326 -10.25 16.88 -11.19
CA PRO A 326 -9.70 16.28 -12.41
C PRO A 326 -10.32 14.93 -12.78
N ASN A 327 -10.52 14.05 -11.80
CA ASN A 327 -11.04 12.70 -12.07
C ASN A 327 -12.52 12.66 -12.43
N TYR A 328 -13.28 13.74 -12.19
CA TYR A 328 -14.67 13.84 -12.62
C TYR A 328 -14.80 14.33 -14.06
N ARG A 329 -13.69 14.76 -14.68
CA ARG A 329 -13.72 15.21 -16.07
C ARG A 329 -14.08 14.05 -17.01
N PRO A 330 -14.94 14.28 -18.02
CA PRO A 330 -15.43 13.22 -18.90
C PRO A 330 -14.32 12.40 -19.57
N GLU A 331 -13.20 13.04 -19.92
CA GLU A 331 -12.06 12.38 -20.55
C GLU A 331 -11.34 11.39 -19.63
N ILE A 332 -11.29 11.66 -18.32
CA ILE A 332 -10.72 10.71 -17.35
C ILE A 332 -11.66 9.54 -17.18
N LYS A 333 -12.96 9.81 -16.96
CA LYS A 333 -13.96 8.74 -16.86
C LYS A 333 -13.95 7.83 -18.11
N LYS A 334 -13.82 8.42 -19.31
CA LYS A 334 -13.74 7.69 -20.57
C LYS A 334 -12.53 6.72 -20.66
N GLN A 335 -11.43 7.00 -19.98
CA GLN A 335 -10.28 6.07 -19.91
C GLN A 335 -10.65 4.75 -19.19
N PHE A 336 -11.69 4.78 -18.37
CA PHE A 336 -12.22 3.63 -17.62
C PHE A 336 -13.58 3.15 -18.13
N ASP A 337 -14.28 3.92 -18.98
CA ASP A 337 -15.54 3.55 -19.65
C ASP A 337 -15.30 2.46 -20.73
N PHE A 338 -14.62 1.37 -20.36
CA PHE A 338 -14.43 0.14 -21.12
C PHE A 338 -13.20 0.08 -22.04
N THR A 339 -12.01 0.07 -21.43
CA THR A 339 -10.72 -0.30 -22.04
C THR A 339 -10.37 -1.78 -21.83
N TYR A 340 -11.36 -2.68 -21.83
CA TYR A 340 -11.12 -4.11 -21.69
C TYR A 340 -11.45 -4.87 -22.97
N TRP A 341 -10.87 -6.05 -23.07
CA TRP A 341 -11.08 -6.98 -24.16
C TRP A 341 -12.46 -7.61 -24.04
N HIS A 342 -13.30 -7.50 -25.08
CA HIS A 342 -14.46 -8.39 -25.20
C HIS A 342 -13.96 -9.85 -25.22
N TYR A 343 -14.75 -10.79 -24.69
CA TYR A 343 -14.43 -12.23 -24.80
C TYR A 343 -14.55 -12.67 -26.27
N GLU A 344 -13.53 -12.34 -27.06
CA GLU A 344 -13.35 -12.74 -28.44
C GLU A 344 -12.17 -13.73 -28.50
N ARG A 345 -12.25 -14.74 -29.37
CA ARG A 345 -11.24 -15.80 -29.49
C ARG A 345 -9.81 -15.26 -29.68
N ASP A 346 -9.68 -14.11 -30.32
CA ASP A 346 -8.39 -13.45 -30.61
C ASP A 346 -7.70 -12.92 -29.33
N VAL A 347 -8.44 -12.71 -28.25
CA VAL A 347 -7.95 -12.25 -26.93
C VAL A 347 -7.26 -13.35 -26.15
N LEU A 348 -7.58 -14.63 -26.41
CA LEU A 348 -6.83 -15.77 -25.86
C LEU A 348 -5.36 -15.78 -26.33
N GLY A 349 -5.05 -15.06 -27.43
CA GLY A 349 -3.70 -14.85 -27.92
C GLY A 349 -2.91 -13.75 -27.21
N TYR A 350 -3.57 -12.82 -26.50
CA TYR A 350 -2.92 -11.62 -25.93
C TYR A 350 -2.05 -11.92 -24.69
N GLY A 351 -2.30 -13.05 -24.02
CA GLY A 351 -1.46 -13.54 -22.93
C GLY A 351 -0.29 -14.42 -23.38
N GLN A 352 -0.15 -14.68 -24.68
CA GLN A 352 0.97 -15.45 -25.21
C GLN A 352 2.25 -14.62 -25.07
N PRO A 353 3.43 -15.26 -24.90
CA PRO A 353 4.69 -14.56 -24.98
C PRO A 353 4.77 -13.74 -26.28
N PRO A 354 5.54 -12.63 -26.31
CA PRO A 354 5.83 -11.94 -27.56
C PRO A 354 6.26 -12.95 -28.63
N LYS A 355 5.75 -12.82 -29.87
CA LYS A 355 5.99 -13.81 -30.94
C LYS A 355 7.48 -14.03 -31.24
N ASP A 356 8.32 -13.07 -30.88
CA ASP A 356 9.77 -13.05 -31.03
C ASP A 356 10.52 -13.44 -29.73
N ALA A 357 9.82 -13.70 -28.63
CA ALA A 357 10.45 -14.13 -27.38
C ALA A 357 10.85 -15.61 -27.44
N ARG A 358 12.04 -15.91 -26.92
CA ARG A 358 12.55 -17.28 -26.74
C ARG A 358 13.01 -17.49 -25.31
N VAL A 359 13.03 -18.75 -24.90
CA VAL A 359 13.57 -19.16 -23.60
C VAL A 359 15.07 -19.39 -23.75
N PHE A 360 15.86 -18.71 -22.93
CA PHE A 360 17.31 -18.85 -22.85
C PHE A 360 17.68 -19.74 -21.67
N ARG A 361 18.62 -20.66 -21.87
CA ARG A 361 19.14 -21.59 -20.88
C ARG A 361 20.45 -21.07 -20.32
N GLY A 362 20.60 -21.03 -19.00
CA GLY A 362 21.83 -20.58 -18.36
C GLY A 362 22.13 -21.23 -17.02
N LEU A 363 23.36 -20.99 -16.58
CA LEU A 363 23.87 -21.45 -15.30
C LEU A 363 24.23 -20.25 -14.42
N ILE A 364 23.85 -20.32 -13.14
CA ILE A 364 24.16 -19.32 -12.13
C ILE A 364 25.02 -20.01 -11.06
N GLY A 365 26.26 -19.54 -10.84
CA GLY A 365 27.15 -20.12 -9.82
C GLY A 365 28.59 -20.41 -10.23
N ALA A 366 29.06 -19.91 -11.39
CA ALA A 366 30.45 -20.14 -11.81
C ALA A 366 31.45 -19.33 -10.98
N LYS A 367 32.62 -19.91 -10.68
CA LYS A 367 33.73 -19.23 -10.00
C LYS A 367 34.98 -19.30 -10.85
N SER A 368 35.58 -18.16 -11.19
CA SER A 368 36.79 -18.10 -12.01
C SER A 368 38.05 -17.92 -11.15
N ALA A 369 39.20 -17.81 -11.83
CA ALA A 369 40.47 -17.43 -11.24
C ALA A 369 40.49 -16.00 -10.66
N CYS A 370 39.41 -15.22 -10.79
CA CYS A 370 39.26 -13.95 -10.08
C CYS A 370 39.00 -14.13 -8.56
N SER A 371 38.56 -15.32 -8.12
CA SER A 371 38.42 -15.67 -6.70
C SER A 371 38.94 -17.10 -6.40
N SER A 372 38.06 -18.05 -6.08
CA SER A 372 38.38 -19.41 -5.62
C SER A 372 38.34 -20.48 -6.71
N GLY A 373 37.93 -20.14 -7.93
CA GLY A 373 37.84 -21.08 -9.04
C GLY A 373 39.14 -21.22 -9.83
N ALA A 374 39.17 -22.24 -10.68
CA ALA A 374 40.20 -22.47 -11.68
C ALA A 374 39.72 -21.99 -13.05
N GLY A 375 40.65 -21.46 -13.86
CA GLY A 375 40.37 -21.01 -15.23
C GLY A 375 39.92 -19.55 -15.34
N THR A 376 40.17 -18.98 -16.51
CA THR A 376 39.83 -17.60 -16.90
C THR A 376 38.38 -17.49 -17.35
N VAL A 377 37.83 -16.26 -17.35
CA VAL A 377 36.49 -15.97 -17.89
C VAL A 377 36.37 -16.42 -19.35
N GLU A 378 37.44 -16.33 -20.15
CA GLU A 378 37.48 -16.80 -21.53
C GLU A 378 37.32 -18.33 -21.65
N GLU A 379 38.00 -19.10 -20.80
CA GLU A 379 37.86 -20.56 -20.77
C GLU A 379 36.45 -20.98 -20.33
N TYR A 380 35.86 -20.26 -19.37
CA TYR A 380 34.46 -20.45 -18.99
C TYR A 380 33.49 -20.11 -20.12
N ALA A 381 33.70 -18.99 -20.82
CA ALA A 381 32.87 -18.57 -21.95
C ALA A 381 32.90 -19.63 -23.07
N LYS A 382 34.09 -20.16 -23.37
CA LYS A 382 34.27 -21.26 -24.32
C LYS A 382 33.52 -22.51 -23.88
N ALA A 383 33.71 -22.95 -22.63
CA ALA A 383 33.04 -24.14 -22.10
C ALA A 383 31.50 -23.99 -22.07
N ALA A 384 31.00 -22.79 -21.75
CA ALA A 384 29.57 -22.46 -21.76
C ALA A 384 29.00 -22.56 -23.18
N GLY A 385 29.65 -21.94 -24.17
CA GLY A 385 29.24 -21.99 -25.57
C GLY A 385 29.29 -23.41 -26.15
N GLU A 386 30.34 -24.17 -25.87
CA GLU A 386 30.46 -25.58 -26.29
C GLU A 386 29.43 -26.50 -25.62
N SER A 387 28.95 -26.13 -24.44
CA SER A 387 27.92 -26.87 -23.70
C SER A 387 26.49 -26.42 -24.02
N GLY A 388 26.32 -25.41 -24.89
CA GLY A 388 25.02 -24.91 -25.32
C GLY A 388 24.28 -24.07 -24.28
N LEU A 389 25.01 -23.36 -23.42
CA LEU A 389 24.43 -22.31 -22.58
C LEU A 389 24.27 -21.01 -23.38
N ASP A 390 23.17 -20.30 -23.15
CA ASP A 390 22.92 -18.97 -23.69
C ASP A 390 23.41 -17.86 -22.74
N PHE A 391 23.48 -18.14 -21.43
CA PHE A 391 24.04 -17.22 -20.46
C PHE A 391 24.75 -17.92 -19.30
N LEU A 392 25.71 -17.22 -18.69
CA LEU A 392 26.47 -17.66 -17.52
C LEU A 392 26.62 -16.51 -16.52
N VAL A 393 26.29 -16.78 -15.26
CA VAL A 393 26.49 -15.83 -14.15
C VAL A 393 27.61 -16.30 -13.24
N PHE A 394 28.63 -15.45 -13.10
CA PHE A 394 29.71 -15.66 -12.14
C PHE A 394 29.27 -15.25 -10.73
N MET A 395 29.60 -16.08 -9.74
CA MET A 395 29.36 -15.86 -8.31
C MET A 395 30.68 -16.01 -7.56
N GLU A 396 31.61 -15.10 -7.84
CA GLU A 396 32.93 -15.09 -7.20
C GLU A 396 32.81 -14.96 -5.66
N ASP A 397 33.70 -15.61 -4.92
CA ASP A 397 33.70 -15.51 -3.46
C ASP A 397 34.21 -14.13 -3.02
N PHE A 398 33.33 -13.34 -2.39
CA PHE A 398 33.64 -11.96 -1.99
C PHE A 398 34.90 -11.86 -1.13
N ASP A 399 35.14 -12.84 -0.24
CA ASP A 399 36.26 -12.83 0.69
C ASP A 399 37.65 -12.99 0.02
N LYS A 400 37.65 -13.41 -1.27
CA LYS A 400 38.83 -13.57 -2.13
C LYS A 400 38.88 -12.55 -3.27
N LEU A 401 37.83 -11.75 -3.47
CA LEU A 401 37.82 -10.71 -4.49
C LEU A 401 38.62 -9.48 -4.06
N THR A 402 39.22 -8.81 -5.04
CA THR A 402 39.80 -7.48 -4.89
C THR A 402 39.08 -6.52 -5.84
N PRO A 403 39.10 -5.19 -5.59
CA PRO A 403 38.54 -4.24 -6.55
C PRO A 403 39.10 -4.41 -7.97
N ALA A 404 40.39 -4.72 -8.09
CA ALA A 404 41.05 -4.95 -9.37
C ALA A 404 40.59 -6.25 -10.05
N SER A 405 40.54 -7.38 -9.32
CA SER A 405 40.08 -8.65 -9.91
C SER A 405 38.60 -8.64 -10.24
N PHE A 406 37.79 -7.90 -9.48
CA PHE A 406 36.37 -7.71 -9.79
C PHE A 406 36.16 -6.78 -10.99
N GLN A 407 36.91 -5.69 -11.11
CA GLN A 407 36.87 -4.85 -12.32
C GLN A 407 37.28 -5.66 -13.56
N LYS A 408 38.33 -6.49 -13.44
CA LYS A 408 38.72 -7.43 -14.49
C LYS A 408 37.60 -8.39 -14.88
N LEU A 409 36.90 -8.99 -13.90
CA LEU A 409 35.74 -9.85 -14.15
C LEU A 409 34.66 -9.13 -14.97
N LYS A 410 34.31 -7.89 -14.58
CA LYS A 410 33.30 -7.08 -15.30
C LYS A 410 33.72 -6.81 -16.74
N ASP A 411 34.96 -6.39 -16.94
CA ASP A 411 35.47 -6.05 -18.27
C ASP A 411 35.60 -7.29 -19.17
N ASP A 412 36.04 -8.42 -18.62
CA ASP A 412 36.09 -9.69 -19.34
C ASP A 412 34.69 -10.19 -19.71
N CYS A 413 33.73 -10.16 -18.79
CA CYS A 413 32.34 -10.54 -19.08
C CYS A 413 31.74 -9.67 -20.19
N ARG A 414 31.97 -8.35 -20.13
CA ARG A 414 31.49 -7.42 -21.16
C ARG A 414 32.15 -7.68 -22.51
N LYS A 415 33.46 -7.93 -22.53
CA LYS A 415 34.24 -8.19 -23.75
C LYS A 415 33.86 -9.50 -24.42
N LEU A 416 33.58 -10.54 -23.64
CA LEU A 416 33.33 -11.90 -24.12
C LEU A 416 31.85 -12.21 -24.31
N SER A 417 30.95 -11.35 -23.86
CA SER A 417 29.53 -11.43 -24.20
C SER A 417 29.30 -11.18 -25.70
N SER A 418 28.30 -11.86 -26.27
CA SER A 418 27.95 -11.80 -27.69
C SER A 418 26.46 -12.02 -27.89
N THR A 419 26.00 -11.99 -29.15
CA THR A 419 24.61 -12.32 -29.52
C THR A 419 24.22 -13.78 -29.26
N ASN A 420 25.20 -14.66 -28.97
CA ASN A 420 24.99 -16.09 -28.71
C ASN A 420 25.30 -16.51 -27.26
N LEU A 421 25.97 -15.67 -26.47
CA LEU A 421 26.31 -15.96 -25.08
C LEU A 421 26.39 -14.67 -24.27
N LEU A 422 25.61 -14.57 -23.19
CA LEU A 422 25.68 -13.46 -22.24
C LEU A 422 26.45 -13.89 -20.98
N LEU A 423 27.47 -13.12 -20.61
CA LEU A 423 28.22 -13.31 -19.37
C LEU A 423 27.91 -12.19 -18.39
N LEU A 424 27.55 -12.54 -17.16
CA LEU A 424 27.25 -11.57 -16.11
C LEU A 424 28.23 -11.74 -14.95
N ALA A 425 28.86 -10.63 -14.58
CA ALA A 425 29.70 -10.55 -13.41
C ALA A 425 28.84 -10.53 -12.14
N GLY A 426 29.35 -11.12 -11.08
CA GLY A 426 28.67 -11.19 -9.79
C GLY A 426 29.55 -11.78 -8.70
N PHE A 427 29.02 -11.80 -7.48
CA PHE A 427 29.70 -12.33 -6.31
C PHE A 427 28.70 -12.92 -5.31
N THR A 428 29.22 -13.79 -4.43
CA THR A 428 28.50 -14.35 -3.29
C THR A 428 29.17 -13.91 -1.98
N ILE A 429 28.35 -13.65 -0.97
CA ILE A 429 28.81 -13.13 0.33
C ILE A 429 27.93 -13.68 1.48
N PRO A 430 28.53 -14.19 2.58
CA PRO A 430 27.78 -14.49 3.79
C PRO A 430 27.40 -13.21 4.54
N ASN A 431 26.27 -13.20 5.21
CA ASN A 431 25.87 -12.12 6.11
C ASN A 431 26.11 -12.48 7.58
N ASN A 432 26.00 -11.47 8.45
CA ASN A 432 26.25 -11.64 9.87
C ASN A 432 25.12 -12.34 10.66
N ILE A 433 24.05 -12.79 10.00
CA ILE A 433 23.01 -13.64 10.61
C ILE A 433 23.08 -15.10 10.12
N GLY A 434 24.00 -15.39 9.20
CA GLY A 434 24.33 -16.74 8.72
C GLY A 434 23.95 -17.02 7.27
N ASN A 435 22.96 -16.33 6.68
CA ASN A 435 22.53 -16.58 5.31
C ASN A 435 23.61 -16.19 4.28
N ARG A 436 23.47 -16.72 3.06
CA ARG A 436 24.30 -16.36 1.92
C ARG A 436 23.50 -15.59 0.87
N LEU A 437 24.08 -14.48 0.42
CA LEU A 437 23.52 -13.64 -0.64
C LEU A 437 24.36 -13.76 -1.90
N PHE A 438 23.73 -13.50 -3.04
CA PHE A 438 24.41 -13.28 -4.30
C PHE A 438 23.97 -11.98 -4.95
N PHE A 439 24.90 -11.38 -5.68
CA PHE A 439 24.72 -10.12 -6.41
C PHE A 439 25.26 -10.29 -7.82
N PHE A 440 24.50 -9.87 -8.83
CA PHE A 440 25.01 -9.83 -10.21
C PHE A 440 24.33 -8.72 -11.02
N GLY A 441 24.92 -8.39 -12.17
CA GLY A 441 24.31 -7.44 -13.10
C GLY A 441 25.23 -7.06 -14.26
N PRO A 442 24.81 -6.09 -15.08
CA PRO A 442 25.64 -5.56 -16.16
C PRO A 442 26.82 -4.71 -15.64
N ASP A 443 26.66 -4.04 -14.49
CA ASP A 443 27.73 -3.32 -13.79
C ASP A 443 27.54 -3.42 -12.27
N PRO A 444 27.75 -4.62 -11.68
CA PRO A 444 27.57 -4.82 -10.25
C PRO A 444 28.59 -3.99 -9.44
N VAL A 445 28.18 -3.56 -8.25
CA VAL A 445 28.96 -2.73 -7.34
C VAL A 445 29.34 -3.54 -6.09
N LEU A 446 30.62 -3.52 -5.68
CA LEU A 446 31.04 -4.15 -4.44
C LEU A 446 30.50 -3.37 -3.21
N PRO A 447 30.14 -4.06 -2.12
CA PRO A 447 29.76 -3.39 -0.88
C PRO A 447 30.96 -2.58 -0.33
N PRO A 448 30.77 -1.31 0.05
CA PRO A 448 31.80 -0.53 0.74
C PRO A 448 31.88 -0.91 2.23
N ASP A 449 32.93 -0.48 2.93
CA ASP A 449 33.22 -0.81 4.34
C ASP A 449 32.06 -0.60 5.33
N LEU A 450 31.18 0.38 5.07
CA LEU A 450 30.01 0.67 5.90
C LEU A 450 28.93 -0.43 5.80
N ILE A 451 28.92 -1.19 4.70
CA ILE A 451 28.01 -2.31 4.43
C ILE A 451 28.64 -3.64 4.88
N LEU A 452 29.81 -3.60 5.52
CA LEU A 452 30.58 -4.77 5.91
C LEU A 452 30.86 -4.74 7.42
N THR A 453 30.84 -5.90 8.07
CA THR A 453 31.15 -6.08 9.50
C THR A 453 32.27 -7.10 9.70
N GLY A 454 32.70 -7.25 10.95
CA GLY A 454 33.83 -8.09 11.35
C GLY A 454 35.19 -7.39 11.22
N PRO A 455 36.24 -7.99 11.80
CA PRO A 455 37.59 -7.41 11.85
C PRO A 455 38.25 -7.32 10.47
N ASP A 456 37.86 -8.16 9.52
CA ASP A 456 38.43 -8.24 8.17
C ASP A 456 37.51 -7.65 7.08
N LYS A 457 36.33 -7.13 7.46
CA LYS A 457 35.33 -6.54 6.56
C LYS A 457 34.90 -7.49 5.42
N LYS A 458 34.68 -8.78 5.74
CA LYS A 458 34.28 -9.78 4.73
C LYS A 458 32.86 -10.30 4.87
N ILE A 459 32.14 -9.86 5.90
CA ILE A 459 30.78 -10.28 6.19
C ILE A 459 29.82 -9.16 5.85
N TYR A 460 28.76 -9.48 5.11
CA TYR A 460 27.71 -8.52 4.79
C TYR A 460 26.97 -8.07 6.07
N TYR A 461 26.95 -6.77 6.32
CA TYR A 461 26.40 -6.21 7.53
C TYR A 461 24.88 -6.05 7.43
N MET A 462 24.16 -7.15 7.62
CA MET A 462 22.70 -7.16 7.52
C MET A 462 22.06 -6.68 8.81
N GLN A 463 22.33 -7.35 9.94
CA GLN A 463 21.77 -7.00 11.25
C GLN A 463 22.70 -6.06 12.01
N GLN A 464 22.20 -4.98 12.61
CA GLN A 464 23.08 -4.08 13.36
C GLN A 464 23.62 -4.78 14.63
N GLU A 465 24.92 -4.62 14.88
CA GLU A 465 25.63 -5.13 16.06
C GLU A 465 26.04 -3.97 16.98
N ASP A 466 26.08 -4.20 18.29
CA ASP A 466 26.69 -3.29 19.24
C ASP A 466 28.22 -3.42 19.25
N GLY A 467 28.91 -2.54 19.99
CA GLY A 467 30.37 -2.59 20.12
C GLY A 467 30.94 -3.85 20.78
N LYS A 468 30.10 -4.82 21.17
CA LYS A 468 30.46 -6.13 21.73
C LYS A 468 30.04 -7.29 20.80
N GLY A 469 29.51 -7.00 19.60
CA GLY A 469 29.05 -8.01 18.63
C GLY A 469 27.65 -8.57 18.91
N GLY A 470 26.87 -7.97 19.80
CA GLY A 470 25.48 -8.37 20.07
C GLY A 470 24.48 -7.70 19.13
N PHE A 471 23.53 -8.45 18.57
CA PHE A 471 22.53 -7.92 17.65
C PHE A 471 21.58 -6.93 18.35
N THR A 472 21.56 -5.68 17.89
CA THR A 472 20.70 -4.64 18.45
C THR A 472 19.24 -4.81 18.00
N GLY A 473 19.04 -5.36 16.80
CA GLY A 473 17.74 -5.45 16.14
C GLY A 473 17.40 -4.22 15.29
N LEU A 474 18.29 -3.25 15.19
CA LEU A 474 18.08 -2.05 14.38
C LEU A 474 18.57 -2.24 12.94
N THR A 475 18.18 -1.32 12.06
CA THR A 475 18.58 -1.32 10.66
C THR A 475 20.07 -1.01 10.51
N SER A 476 20.74 -1.72 9.61
CA SER A 476 22.09 -1.38 9.14
C SER A 476 22.01 -0.59 7.82
N PRO A 477 23.10 0.05 7.36
CA PRO A 477 23.08 0.86 6.13
C PRO A 477 22.87 0.06 4.81
N HIS A 478 22.71 -1.26 4.88
CA HIS A 478 22.58 -2.14 3.72
C HIS A 478 21.35 -1.84 2.86
N LEU A 479 20.24 -1.40 3.48
CA LEU A 479 18.97 -1.18 2.78
C LEU A 479 19.11 -0.11 1.69
N ASP A 480 19.61 1.05 2.07
CA ASP A 480 19.81 2.17 1.14
C ASP A 480 20.79 1.79 0.04
N TRP A 481 21.86 1.07 0.37
CA TRP A 481 22.87 0.66 -0.60
C TRP A 481 22.31 -0.32 -1.66
N VAL A 482 21.53 -1.32 -1.25
CA VAL A 482 20.88 -2.26 -2.20
C VAL A 482 19.93 -1.52 -3.12
N LEU A 483 19.05 -0.69 -2.56
CA LEU A 483 18.07 0.06 -3.36
C LEU A 483 18.74 1.05 -4.32
N GLN A 484 19.86 1.65 -3.93
CA GLN A 484 20.59 2.55 -4.81
C GLN A 484 21.33 1.83 -5.94
N ASN A 485 21.90 0.65 -5.70
CA ASN A 485 22.85 0.02 -6.62
C ASN A 485 22.29 -1.17 -7.42
N TYR A 486 21.24 -1.83 -6.95
CA TYR A 486 20.73 -3.08 -7.55
C TYR A 486 19.24 -3.09 -7.87
N HIS A 487 18.44 -2.19 -7.30
CA HIS A 487 16.99 -2.12 -7.57
C HIS A 487 16.68 -1.71 -9.01
N GLY A 488 15.55 -2.21 -9.52
CA GLY A 488 15.10 -1.97 -10.90
C GLY A 488 15.99 -2.68 -11.91
N GLU A 489 16.45 -1.95 -12.93
CA GLU A 489 17.24 -2.53 -14.03
C GLU A 489 18.75 -2.62 -13.75
N LYS A 490 19.21 -2.14 -12.58
CA LYS A 490 20.65 -2.00 -12.28
C LYS A 490 21.34 -3.33 -11.99
N GLY A 491 20.62 -4.31 -11.45
CA GLY A 491 21.19 -5.59 -11.05
C GLY A 491 20.17 -6.55 -10.48
N GLN A 492 20.67 -7.56 -9.77
CA GLN A 492 19.90 -8.57 -9.07
C GLN A 492 20.52 -8.89 -7.72
N VAL A 493 19.66 -9.18 -6.74
CA VAL A 493 20.03 -9.65 -5.40
C VAL A 493 19.18 -10.86 -5.04
N GLY A 494 19.82 -11.91 -4.53
CA GLY A 494 19.10 -13.08 -4.06
C GLY A 494 19.79 -13.85 -2.95
N TYR A 495 19.09 -14.86 -2.45
CA TYR A 495 19.51 -15.72 -1.33
C TYR A 495 19.54 -17.18 -1.78
N TYR A 496 20.44 -17.97 -1.19
CA TYR A 496 20.56 -19.42 -1.39
C TYR A 496 21.33 -20.05 -0.23
N ASP A 497 21.48 -21.38 -0.24
CA ASP A 497 22.18 -22.17 0.77
C ASP A 497 21.53 -21.98 2.17
N PHE A 498 20.20 -22.04 2.22
CA PHE A 498 19.41 -21.96 3.45
C PHE A 498 19.69 -23.13 4.38
N ALA A 499 19.97 -24.31 3.82
CA ALA A 499 20.28 -25.51 4.59
C ALA A 499 21.55 -25.38 5.46
N SER A 500 22.58 -24.66 5.00
CA SER A 500 23.77 -24.38 5.82
C SER A 500 23.54 -23.33 6.91
N SER A 501 22.39 -22.65 6.86
CA SER A 501 22.03 -21.52 7.73
C SER A 501 20.77 -21.81 8.54
N PRO A 502 20.72 -22.88 9.37
CA PRO A 502 19.50 -23.28 10.08
C PRO A 502 18.94 -22.20 11.01
N HIS A 503 19.82 -21.32 11.51
CA HIS A 503 19.52 -20.16 12.35
C HIS A 503 19.39 -18.83 11.56
N GLY A 504 19.66 -18.83 10.26
CA GLY A 504 19.44 -17.67 9.40
C GLY A 504 17.95 -17.41 9.14
N MET A 505 17.65 -16.39 8.34
CA MET A 505 16.29 -16.14 7.83
C MET A 505 15.84 -17.30 6.94
N LYS A 506 14.56 -17.65 7.02
CA LYS A 506 13.92 -18.54 6.03
C LYS A 506 13.64 -17.74 4.76
N LEU A 507 13.37 -18.43 3.65
CA LEU A 507 13.05 -17.78 2.38
C LEU A 507 11.86 -16.81 2.51
N SER A 508 10.86 -17.18 3.31
CA SER A 508 9.70 -16.34 3.64
C SER A 508 10.04 -15.11 4.47
N ASP A 509 11.24 -15.02 5.06
CA ASP A 509 11.67 -13.91 5.91
C ASP A 509 12.73 -13.02 5.26
N CYS A 510 13.29 -13.47 4.12
CA CYS A 510 14.27 -12.75 3.33
C CYS A 510 13.75 -11.37 2.93
N ARG A 511 14.68 -10.40 2.87
CA ARG A 511 14.37 -9.01 2.58
C ARG A 511 15.28 -8.48 1.50
N LEU A 512 14.79 -7.44 0.81
CA LEU A 512 15.53 -6.74 -0.24
C LEU A 512 16.14 -7.72 -1.23
N TYR A 513 15.28 -8.59 -1.75
CA TYR A 513 15.67 -9.67 -2.64
C TYR A 513 14.62 -9.83 -3.71
N ALA A 514 15.06 -10.20 -4.90
CA ALA A 514 14.18 -10.40 -6.05
C ALA A 514 14.42 -11.74 -6.75
N MET A 515 15.33 -12.55 -6.23
CA MET A 515 15.66 -13.89 -6.74
C MET A 515 16.03 -14.83 -5.60
N ALA A 516 15.76 -16.13 -5.75
CA ALA A 516 16.14 -17.14 -4.78
C ALA A 516 16.62 -18.42 -5.45
N GLY A 517 17.72 -18.97 -4.94
CA GLY A 517 18.16 -20.33 -5.25
C GLY A 517 17.21 -21.32 -4.61
N VAL A 518 16.19 -21.76 -5.36
CA VAL A 518 15.20 -22.73 -4.88
C VAL A 518 15.78 -24.14 -4.92
N ARG A 519 16.66 -24.40 -5.88
CA ARG A 519 17.54 -25.57 -5.88
C ARG A 519 18.98 -25.11 -5.86
N TYR A 520 19.80 -25.85 -5.14
CA TYR A 520 21.21 -25.56 -5.04
C TYR A 520 22.05 -26.83 -5.16
N TYR A 521 23.03 -26.78 -6.05
CA TYR A 521 23.98 -27.84 -6.32
C TYR A 521 25.39 -27.38 -5.98
N ARG A 522 26.15 -28.23 -5.30
CA ARG A 522 27.59 -28.06 -5.03
C ARG A 522 28.30 -29.37 -5.36
N ASP A 523 29.40 -29.30 -6.08
CA ASP A 523 30.21 -30.47 -6.47
C ASP A 523 29.39 -31.56 -7.20
N GLY A 524 28.44 -31.14 -8.05
CA GLY A 524 27.56 -32.05 -8.80
C GLY A 524 26.58 -32.82 -7.93
N LYS A 525 26.19 -32.30 -6.76
CA LYS A 525 25.19 -32.90 -5.88
C LYS A 525 24.15 -31.87 -5.47
N LEU A 526 22.87 -32.28 -5.44
CA LEU A 526 21.79 -31.47 -4.87
C LEU A 526 22.00 -31.32 -3.36
N VAL A 527 22.19 -30.10 -2.89
CA VAL A 527 22.40 -29.74 -1.48
C VAL A 527 21.06 -29.38 -0.82
N GLU A 528 20.19 -28.66 -1.53
CA GLU A 528 18.88 -28.25 -1.04
C GLU A 528 17.86 -28.11 -2.18
N ASP A 529 16.60 -28.39 -1.86
CA ASP A 529 15.41 -28.07 -2.66
C ASP A 529 14.37 -27.45 -1.70
N VAL A 530 14.16 -26.14 -1.83
CA VAL A 530 13.25 -25.36 -0.98
C VAL A 530 11.96 -24.99 -1.71
N THR A 531 11.51 -25.81 -2.66
CA THR A 531 10.28 -25.57 -3.45
C THR A 531 9.05 -25.33 -2.58
N ASP A 532 8.90 -26.05 -1.46
CA ASP A 532 7.74 -25.88 -0.56
C ASP A 532 7.75 -24.51 0.15
N GLU A 533 8.94 -24.02 0.55
CA GLU A 533 9.11 -22.67 1.09
C GLU A 533 8.90 -21.60 0.00
N TYR A 534 9.25 -21.90 -1.26
CA TYR A 534 8.93 -21.02 -2.38
C TYR A 534 7.41 -20.88 -2.61
N LEU A 535 6.65 -21.98 -2.53
CA LEU A 535 5.18 -21.93 -2.61
C LEU A 535 4.56 -21.15 -1.44
N LYS A 536 5.20 -21.20 -0.27
CA LYS A 536 4.83 -20.42 0.91
C LYS A 536 5.07 -18.92 0.70
N THR A 537 6.19 -18.51 0.08
CA THR A 537 6.41 -17.08 -0.27
C THR A 537 5.46 -16.60 -1.36
N ALA A 538 5.10 -17.47 -2.31
CA ALA A 538 4.02 -17.23 -3.26
C ALA A 538 2.68 -16.95 -2.54
N GLN A 539 2.33 -17.75 -1.53
CA GLN A 539 1.14 -17.51 -0.70
C GLN A 539 1.22 -16.21 0.12
N GLY A 540 2.41 -15.83 0.58
CA GLY A 540 2.68 -14.57 1.25
C GLY A 540 2.73 -13.35 0.32
N THR A 541 2.47 -13.50 -0.99
CA THR A 541 2.52 -12.42 -2.00
C THR A 541 3.90 -11.74 -2.15
N ILE A 542 4.99 -12.43 -1.82
CA ILE A 542 6.36 -11.96 -2.11
C ILE A 542 7.25 -13.00 -2.82
N PRO A 543 6.75 -13.76 -3.82
CA PRO A 543 7.58 -14.72 -4.53
C PRO A 543 8.73 -14.04 -5.27
N PRO A 544 10.00 -14.44 -5.02
CA PRO A 544 11.15 -14.04 -5.82
C PRO A 544 11.16 -14.79 -7.17
N ALA A 545 12.06 -14.40 -8.08
CA ALA A 545 12.42 -15.23 -9.23
C ALA A 545 13.02 -16.57 -8.75
N PRO A 546 12.43 -17.74 -9.09
CA PRO A 546 12.97 -19.04 -8.70
C PRO A 546 14.07 -19.44 -9.68
N VAL A 547 15.26 -19.74 -9.16
CA VAL A 547 16.40 -20.18 -9.95
C VAL A 547 17.07 -21.41 -9.36
N SER A 548 17.86 -22.10 -10.18
CA SER A 548 18.83 -23.09 -9.71
C SER A 548 20.20 -22.44 -9.61
N ILE A 549 20.85 -22.59 -8.46
CA ILE A 549 22.25 -22.21 -8.25
C ILE A 549 23.10 -23.48 -8.38
N ASN A 550 24.08 -23.46 -9.27
CA ASN A 550 24.95 -24.61 -9.52
C ASN A 550 26.39 -24.11 -9.36
N GLU A 551 26.99 -24.36 -8.20
CA GLU A 551 28.36 -23.93 -7.94
C GLU A 551 29.35 -24.82 -8.71
N VAL A 552 30.10 -24.19 -9.62
CA VAL A 552 31.14 -24.83 -10.42
C VAL A 552 32.45 -24.04 -10.34
N THR A 553 33.55 -24.76 -10.12
CA THR A 553 34.87 -24.17 -9.82
C THR A 553 35.92 -24.42 -10.90
N SER A 554 35.55 -25.01 -12.04
CA SER A 554 36.39 -25.04 -13.24
C SER A 554 35.54 -25.09 -14.53
N PRO A 555 36.10 -24.74 -15.71
CA PRO A 555 35.42 -24.92 -17.00
C PRO A 555 35.00 -26.39 -17.26
N ALA A 556 35.79 -27.36 -16.79
CA ALA A 556 35.45 -28.77 -16.89
C ALA A 556 34.26 -29.14 -16.00
N ALA A 557 34.20 -28.60 -14.77
CA ALA A 557 33.06 -28.78 -13.88
C ALA A 557 31.79 -28.13 -14.46
N LEU A 558 31.90 -26.95 -15.09
CA LEU A 558 30.79 -26.34 -15.83
C LEU A 558 30.27 -27.30 -16.91
N ALA A 559 31.14 -27.80 -17.78
CA ALA A 559 30.74 -28.68 -18.87
C ALA A 559 30.12 -29.99 -18.35
N ALA A 560 30.62 -30.53 -17.23
CA ALA A 560 30.04 -31.70 -16.58
C ALA A 560 28.65 -31.42 -16.00
N GLU A 561 28.48 -30.28 -15.32
CA GLU A 561 27.22 -29.86 -14.72
C GLU A 561 26.15 -29.60 -15.79
N VAL A 562 26.49 -28.97 -16.91
CA VAL A 562 25.52 -28.72 -18.01
C VAL A 562 25.07 -30.02 -18.69
N LYS A 563 25.94 -31.04 -18.72
CA LYS A 563 25.63 -32.39 -19.23
C LYS A 563 24.93 -33.28 -18.21
N SER A 564 24.93 -32.89 -16.95
CA SER A 564 24.18 -33.59 -15.91
C SER A 564 22.67 -33.42 -16.13
N SER A 565 21.88 -34.28 -15.52
CA SER A 565 20.42 -34.10 -15.42
C SER A 565 20.04 -33.21 -14.24
N HIS A 566 20.91 -32.29 -13.82
CA HIS A 566 20.60 -31.30 -12.79
C HIS A 566 19.84 -30.12 -13.35
N ALA A 567 19.16 -29.41 -12.45
CA ALA A 567 18.36 -28.26 -12.84
C ALA A 567 19.26 -27.09 -13.25
N LEU A 568 18.85 -26.38 -14.29
CA LEU A 568 19.45 -25.14 -14.75
C LEU A 568 18.39 -24.04 -14.76
N THR A 569 18.82 -22.79 -14.92
CA THR A 569 17.92 -21.64 -14.93
C THR A 569 17.55 -21.28 -16.37
N PHE A 570 16.26 -21.01 -16.58
CA PHE A 570 15.68 -20.61 -17.85
C PHE A 570 15.01 -19.25 -17.70
N ALA A 571 15.20 -18.38 -18.69
CA ALA A 571 14.67 -17.02 -18.69
C ALA A 571 14.21 -16.63 -20.09
N GLN A 572 13.00 -16.08 -20.21
CA GLN A 572 12.44 -15.67 -21.50
C GLN A 572 12.70 -14.20 -21.81
N ALA A 573 13.21 -13.90 -23.00
CA ALA A 573 13.36 -12.54 -23.52
C ALA A 573 13.34 -12.54 -25.05
N ARG A 574 13.35 -11.36 -25.68
CA ARG A 574 13.44 -11.24 -27.15
C ARG A 574 14.85 -11.51 -27.69
N SER A 575 15.87 -11.16 -26.92
CA SER A 575 17.28 -11.30 -27.27
C SER A 575 18.14 -11.42 -26.01
N LEU A 576 19.41 -11.81 -26.16
CA LEU A 576 20.36 -11.78 -25.04
C LEU A 576 20.59 -10.35 -24.52
N ASP A 577 20.60 -9.35 -25.40
CA ASP A 577 20.75 -7.94 -25.04
C ASP A 577 19.62 -7.42 -24.13
N THR A 578 18.43 -8.02 -24.24
CA THR A 578 17.25 -7.66 -23.44
C THR A 578 17.00 -8.60 -22.27
N LEU A 579 17.79 -9.67 -22.13
CA LEU A 579 17.59 -10.70 -21.11
C LEU A 579 17.66 -10.14 -19.69
N MET A 580 18.58 -9.20 -19.45
CA MET A 580 18.69 -8.55 -18.15
C MET A 580 17.43 -7.73 -17.83
N SER A 581 17.07 -6.76 -18.68
CA SER A 581 15.93 -5.87 -18.40
C SER A 581 14.56 -6.55 -18.44
N GLN A 582 14.41 -7.64 -19.21
CA GLN A 582 13.13 -8.34 -19.35
C GLN A 582 12.95 -9.53 -18.39
N ALA A 583 14.02 -10.14 -17.87
CA ALA A 583 13.91 -11.37 -17.08
C ALA A 583 14.82 -11.44 -15.84
N LEU A 584 16.12 -11.11 -15.97
CA LEU A 584 17.09 -11.36 -14.89
C LEU A 584 17.29 -10.19 -13.91
N ARG A 585 16.78 -9.00 -14.24
CA ARG A 585 16.76 -7.83 -13.34
C ARG A 585 15.98 -8.07 -12.07
N TRP A 586 16.10 -7.15 -11.11
CA TRP A 586 15.24 -7.10 -9.93
C TRP A 586 13.77 -7.23 -10.33
N THR A 587 13.17 -8.37 -9.96
CA THR A 587 11.74 -8.64 -10.13
C THR A 587 10.96 -8.12 -8.94
N CYS A 588 9.78 -7.60 -9.21
CA CYS A 588 8.81 -7.20 -8.21
C CYS A 588 7.47 -7.86 -8.49
N GLN A 589 6.55 -7.72 -7.55
CA GLN A 589 5.20 -8.25 -7.68
C GLN A 589 4.36 -7.74 -8.86
N TYR A 590 4.75 -6.62 -9.48
CA TYR A 590 4.10 -6.11 -10.69
C TYR A 590 4.63 -6.81 -11.95
N ASP A 591 5.74 -7.52 -11.82
CA ASP A 591 6.34 -8.29 -12.91
C ASP A 591 5.67 -9.65 -13.05
N ALA A 592 5.84 -10.25 -14.22
CA ALA A 592 5.52 -11.64 -14.49
C ALA A 592 6.50 -12.18 -15.51
N VAL A 593 7.77 -12.13 -15.12
CA VAL A 593 8.85 -12.68 -15.93
C VAL A 593 8.65 -14.18 -16.05
N ASN A 594 8.91 -14.74 -17.23
CA ASN A 594 8.95 -16.19 -17.39
C ASN A 594 10.38 -16.66 -17.09
N VAL A 595 10.68 -16.69 -15.78
CA VAL A 595 11.91 -17.25 -15.20
C VAL A 595 11.54 -18.48 -14.40
N PHE A 596 12.29 -19.56 -14.61
CA PHE A 596 12.07 -20.85 -13.95
C PHE A 596 13.38 -21.64 -13.89
N PHE A 597 13.46 -22.61 -12.98
CA PHE A 597 14.49 -23.65 -13.09
C PHE A 597 13.89 -24.93 -13.68
N SER A 598 14.72 -25.72 -14.34
CA SER A 598 14.32 -27.03 -14.86
C SER A 598 15.49 -27.98 -15.08
N ASP A 599 15.28 -29.27 -14.82
CA ASP A 599 16.13 -30.41 -15.21
C ASP A 599 15.49 -31.29 -16.32
N GLY A 600 14.40 -30.83 -16.95
CA GLY A 600 13.74 -31.54 -18.05
C GLY A 600 12.70 -30.69 -18.79
N PRO A 601 11.49 -30.47 -18.21
CA PRO A 601 10.43 -29.72 -18.88
C PRO A 601 10.78 -28.24 -19.17
N GLN A 602 10.23 -27.65 -20.22
CA GLN A 602 10.36 -26.22 -20.49
C GLN A 602 9.00 -25.52 -20.45
N ILE A 603 8.94 -24.36 -19.81
CA ILE A 603 7.75 -23.52 -19.72
C ILE A 603 7.87 -22.43 -20.79
N LEU A 604 7.28 -22.67 -21.96
CA LEU A 604 7.36 -21.78 -23.11
C LEU A 604 6.38 -20.62 -23.03
N ALA A 605 5.22 -20.85 -22.40
CA ALA A 605 4.27 -19.81 -22.05
C ALA A 605 3.78 -20.00 -20.61
N TRP A 606 3.99 -18.98 -19.80
CA TRP A 606 3.31 -18.74 -18.54
C TRP A 606 2.84 -17.28 -18.56
N PRO A 607 1.62 -16.98 -18.10
CA PRO A 607 1.02 -15.75 -18.55
C PRO A 607 1.44 -14.56 -17.62
N ALA A 608 1.16 -13.30 -17.98
CA ALA A 608 1.61 -12.11 -17.22
C ALA A 608 0.84 -11.84 -15.89
N CYS A 609 1.21 -10.87 -15.04
CA CYS A 609 0.35 -10.50 -13.90
C CYS A 609 -0.93 -9.81 -14.43
N HIS A 610 -2.08 -10.13 -13.85
CA HIS A 610 -3.39 -9.63 -14.30
C HIS A 610 -3.98 -8.66 -13.28
N ARG A 611 -3.97 -7.38 -13.63
CA ARG A 611 -4.48 -6.30 -12.77
C ARG A 611 -5.85 -5.84 -13.26
N VAL A 612 -6.86 -6.06 -12.44
CA VAL A 612 -8.22 -5.57 -12.72
C VAL A 612 -8.31 -4.13 -12.24
N ILE A 613 -8.68 -3.21 -13.14
CA ILE A 613 -8.78 -1.78 -12.85
C ILE A 613 -10.17 -1.30 -13.26
N THR A 614 -10.84 -0.58 -12.37
CA THR A 614 -12.17 -0.01 -12.58
C THR A 614 -12.21 1.41 -12.03
N TYR A 615 -12.98 2.30 -12.64
CA TYR A 615 -13.17 3.66 -12.10
C TYR A 615 -13.76 3.59 -10.69
N GLY A 616 -13.06 4.17 -9.71
CA GLY A 616 -13.49 4.14 -8.31
C GLY A 616 -13.44 2.76 -7.65
N GLY A 617 -12.81 1.75 -8.25
CA GLY A 617 -12.73 0.42 -7.65
C GLY A 617 -14.09 -0.29 -7.51
N GLU A 618 -15.12 0.10 -8.28
CA GLU A 618 -16.51 -0.42 -8.15
C GLU A 618 -16.64 -1.95 -8.25
N GLU A 619 -17.33 -2.56 -7.29
CA GLU A 619 -17.30 -4.00 -6.97
C GLU A 619 -18.11 -4.92 -7.91
N PHE A 620 -18.65 -4.42 -9.01
CA PHE A 620 -19.52 -5.24 -9.89
C PHE A 620 -19.24 -5.04 -11.38
N VAL A 621 -18.02 -4.65 -11.73
CA VAL A 621 -17.60 -4.44 -13.11
C VAL A 621 -16.94 -5.71 -13.64
N THR A 622 -17.67 -6.46 -14.47
CA THR A 622 -17.32 -7.87 -14.74
C THR A 622 -16.34 -8.06 -15.88
N ALA A 623 -16.38 -7.18 -16.89
CA ALA A 623 -15.60 -7.40 -18.08
C ALA A 623 -14.06 -7.27 -17.93
N PRO A 624 -13.47 -6.41 -17.06
CA PRO A 624 -12.05 -6.48 -16.77
C PRO A 624 -11.68 -7.67 -15.84
N ALA A 625 -12.66 -8.38 -15.26
CA ALA A 625 -12.45 -9.50 -14.36
C ALA A 625 -11.99 -10.78 -15.08
N VAL A 626 -12.12 -10.88 -16.40
CA VAL A 626 -11.69 -12.09 -17.13
C VAL A 626 -10.17 -12.10 -17.26
N MET A 627 -9.54 -13.20 -16.84
CA MET A 627 -8.10 -13.42 -16.87
C MET A 627 -7.75 -14.61 -17.78
N PRO A 628 -7.45 -14.36 -19.07
CA PRO A 628 -6.88 -15.38 -19.95
C PRO A 628 -5.51 -15.83 -19.45
N SER A 629 -5.34 -17.13 -19.26
CA SER A 629 -4.12 -17.72 -18.71
C SER A 629 -3.60 -18.82 -19.63
N PRO A 630 -2.91 -18.46 -20.73
CA PRO A 630 -2.27 -19.44 -21.62
C PRO A 630 -1.07 -20.12 -20.95
N ILE A 631 -0.94 -21.41 -21.22
CA ILE A 631 0.07 -22.30 -20.67
C ILE A 631 0.62 -23.15 -21.79
N PHE A 632 1.93 -23.13 -21.99
CA PHE A 632 2.60 -24.00 -22.95
C PHE A 632 3.83 -24.62 -22.31
N VAL A 633 3.82 -25.94 -22.18
CA VAL A 633 4.91 -26.73 -21.61
C VAL A 633 5.35 -27.80 -22.59
N THR A 634 6.65 -28.06 -22.66
CA THR A 634 7.25 -29.17 -23.42
C THR A 634 8.17 -30.00 -22.55
N ALA A 635 8.40 -31.26 -22.91
CA ALA A 635 9.45 -32.09 -22.30
C ALA A 635 9.92 -33.16 -23.31
N GLU A 636 11.24 -33.30 -23.48
CA GLU A 636 11.83 -34.27 -24.41
C GLU A 636 11.50 -35.72 -24.01
N LYS A 637 11.47 -36.01 -22.70
CA LYS A 637 11.15 -37.34 -22.16
C LYS A 637 9.65 -37.60 -22.03
N GLY A 638 8.82 -36.70 -22.56
CA GLY A 638 7.36 -36.73 -22.43
C GLY A 638 6.88 -36.21 -21.07
N LEU A 639 5.78 -35.46 -21.06
CA LEU A 639 5.20 -34.85 -19.86
C LEU A 639 4.39 -35.88 -19.08
N LYS A 640 4.68 -36.01 -17.78
CA LYS A 640 3.90 -36.82 -16.85
C LYS A 640 2.68 -36.03 -16.39
N GLU A 641 2.90 -34.84 -15.84
CA GLU A 641 1.83 -33.98 -15.33
C GLU A 641 2.22 -32.50 -15.26
N VAL A 642 1.20 -31.65 -15.18
CA VAL A 642 1.32 -30.24 -14.83
C VAL A 642 0.44 -29.96 -13.63
N ARG A 643 1.00 -29.34 -12.59
CA ARG A 643 0.30 -28.88 -11.38
C ARG A 643 0.36 -27.36 -11.33
N ILE A 644 -0.76 -26.73 -11.02
CA ILE A 644 -0.83 -25.29 -10.76
C ILE A 644 -1.24 -25.14 -9.30
N TYR A 645 -0.44 -24.41 -8.54
CA TYR A 645 -0.68 -24.08 -7.14
C TYR A 645 -1.12 -22.62 -7.01
N ASN A 646 -2.02 -22.32 -6.09
CA ASN A 646 -2.26 -20.97 -5.57
C ASN A 646 -1.59 -20.86 -4.20
N GLY A 647 -0.39 -20.27 -4.16
CA GLY A 647 0.48 -20.39 -2.99
C GLY A 647 0.84 -21.85 -2.74
N GLN A 648 0.55 -22.39 -1.56
CA GLN A 648 0.78 -23.81 -1.23
C GLN A 648 -0.38 -24.73 -1.64
N ASN A 649 -1.54 -24.17 -1.98
CA ASN A 649 -2.74 -24.95 -2.26
C ASN A 649 -2.77 -25.40 -3.72
N LEU A 650 -2.98 -26.69 -3.97
CA LEU A 650 -3.22 -27.18 -5.34
C LEU A 650 -4.47 -26.49 -5.91
N PHE A 651 -4.35 -25.90 -7.09
CA PHE A 651 -5.45 -25.25 -7.80
C PHE A 651 -5.90 -26.05 -9.01
N ARG A 652 -4.98 -26.60 -9.82
CA ARG A 652 -5.31 -27.48 -10.97
C ARG A 652 -4.24 -28.55 -11.14
N ARG A 653 -4.63 -29.70 -11.69
CA ARG A 653 -3.70 -30.77 -12.09
C ARG A 653 -4.12 -31.41 -13.39
N PHE A 654 -3.16 -31.62 -14.27
CA PHE A 654 -3.32 -32.22 -15.60
C PHE A 654 -2.40 -33.43 -15.71
N ILE A 655 -2.93 -34.58 -16.12
CA ILE A 655 -2.15 -35.81 -16.33
C ILE A 655 -1.98 -36.01 -17.83
N LEU A 656 -0.74 -35.99 -18.29
CA LEU A 656 -0.39 -35.75 -19.70
C LEU A 656 0.14 -36.99 -20.44
N LYS A 657 0.26 -38.11 -19.73
CA LYS A 657 0.50 -39.47 -20.29
C LYS A 657 1.67 -39.55 -21.30
N GLY A 658 2.73 -38.76 -21.07
CA GLY A 658 3.95 -38.79 -21.87
C GLY A 658 3.92 -37.95 -23.15
N THR A 659 2.95 -37.04 -23.34
CA THR A 659 2.99 -36.11 -24.49
C THR A 659 4.21 -35.19 -24.44
N ASN A 660 4.86 -34.93 -25.57
CA ASN A 660 6.06 -34.07 -25.61
C ASN A 660 5.75 -32.58 -25.50
N ALA A 661 4.50 -32.19 -25.77
CA ALA A 661 4.03 -30.81 -25.75
C ALA A 661 2.58 -30.76 -25.27
N TRP A 662 2.26 -29.76 -24.44
CA TRP A 662 0.92 -29.51 -23.95
C TRP A 662 0.62 -28.02 -23.90
N HIS A 663 -0.52 -27.63 -24.48
CA HIS A 663 -1.00 -26.26 -24.54
C HIS A 663 -2.44 -26.20 -24.02
N GLN A 664 -2.68 -25.29 -23.07
CA GLN A 664 -4.00 -25.02 -22.52
C GLN A 664 -4.13 -23.53 -22.18
N THR A 665 -5.31 -22.95 -22.43
CA THR A 665 -5.66 -21.63 -21.89
C THR A 665 -6.74 -21.79 -20.84
N LEU A 666 -6.51 -21.27 -19.64
CA LEU A 666 -7.53 -21.20 -18.58
C LEU A 666 -8.24 -19.84 -18.64
N VAL A 667 -9.54 -19.83 -18.38
CA VAL A 667 -10.36 -18.61 -18.26
C VAL A 667 -10.67 -18.41 -16.79
N LEU A 668 -9.81 -17.63 -16.12
CA LEU A 668 -9.89 -17.42 -14.67
C LEU A 668 -10.61 -16.11 -14.36
N ASP A 669 -11.10 -16.01 -13.13
CA ASP A 669 -11.49 -14.73 -12.55
C ASP A 669 -10.26 -14.00 -11.99
N GLY A 670 -10.11 -12.73 -12.33
CA GLY A 670 -9.02 -11.85 -11.95
C GLY A 670 -9.31 -10.94 -10.75
N THR A 671 -10.55 -10.93 -10.24
CA THR A 671 -10.95 -10.09 -9.10
C THR A 671 -10.62 -10.72 -7.75
N VAL A 672 -10.69 -12.05 -7.67
CA VAL A 672 -10.20 -12.80 -6.51
C VAL A 672 -8.69 -12.98 -6.64
N GLN A 673 -7.94 -12.41 -5.71
CA GLN A 673 -6.48 -12.42 -5.70
C GLN A 673 -5.93 -13.85 -5.63
N LYS A 674 -5.01 -14.17 -6.53
CA LYS A 674 -4.32 -15.48 -6.61
C LYS A 674 -2.84 -15.28 -6.86
N ASN A 675 -2.02 -16.21 -6.37
CA ASN A 675 -0.58 -16.29 -6.61
C ASN A 675 -0.27 -17.68 -7.20
N LEU A 676 -0.35 -17.79 -8.51
CA LEU A 676 -0.30 -19.04 -9.25
C LEU A 676 1.14 -19.45 -9.58
N VAL A 677 1.55 -20.66 -9.19
CA VAL A 677 2.85 -21.27 -9.56
C VAL A 677 2.59 -22.53 -10.38
N LEU A 678 3.25 -22.65 -11.52
CA LEU A 678 3.23 -23.86 -12.35
C LEU A 678 4.40 -24.76 -11.99
N VAL A 679 4.10 -26.04 -11.75
CA VAL A 679 5.07 -27.12 -11.61
C VAL A 679 4.80 -28.17 -12.68
N ALA A 680 5.73 -28.36 -13.62
CA ALA A 680 5.67 -29.42 -14.62
C ALA A 680 6.57 -30.58 -14.21
N GLU A 681 6.16 -31.82 -14.45
CA GLU A 681 6.97 -33.02 -14.26
C GLU A 681 6.97 -33.88 -15.53
N ASP A 682 8.13 -34.39 -15.94
CA ASP A 682 8.27 -35.33 -17.07
C ASP A 682 8.26 -36.80 -16.62
N MET A 683 8.28 -37.72 -17.57
CA MET A 683 8.26 -39.16 -17.30
C MET A 683 9.57 -39.69 -16.66
N ALA A 684 10.67 -38.94 -16.73
CA ALA A 684 11.93 -39.26 -16.08
C ALA A 684 12.03 -38.69 -14.65
N GLY A 685 11.03 -37.92 -14.21
CA GLY A 685 10.99 -37.27 -12.90
C GLY A 685 11.62 -35.87 -12.88
N GLY A 686 12.04 -35.35 -14.04
CA GLY A 686 12.49 -33.97 -14.19
C GLY A 686 11.34 -32.99 -13.94
N ARG A 687 11.63 -31.85 -13.32
CA ARG A 687 10.69 -30.82 -12.88
C ARG A 687 11.09 -29.43 -13.33
N ALA A 688 10.09 -28.65 -13.71
CA ALA A 688 10.21 -27.20 -13.88
C ALA A 688 9.28 -26.46 -12.92
N VAL A 689 9.75 -25.36 -12.30
CA VAL A 689 8.97 -24.53 -11.37
C VAL A 689 8.99 -23.06 -11.82
N SER A 690 7.81 -22.53 -12.16
CA SER A 690 7.67 -21.17 -12.69
C SER A 690 7.82 -20.09 -11.63
N TYR A 691 8.16 -18.87 -12.07
CA TYR A 691 7.80 -17.66 -11.34
C TYR A 691 6.29 -17.62 -11.06
N ALA A 692 5.92 -17.03 -9.92
CA ALA A 692 4.53 -16.90 -9.53
C ALA A 692 3.81 -15.82 -10.35
N ARG A 693 2.69 -16.17 -10.98
CA ARG A 693 1.78 -15.21 -11.62
C ARG A 693 0.72 -14.75 -10.65
N ARG A 694 0.42 -13.45 -10.65
CA ARG A 694 -0.59 -12.89 -9.76
C ARG A 694 -1.79 -12.34 -10.50
N CYS A 695 -2.93 -12.35 -9.85
CA CYS A 695 -4.04 -11.48 -10.21
C CYS A 695 -4.59 -10.79 -8.97
N TRP A 696 -5.09 -9.58 -9.14
CA TRP A 696 -5.82 -8.84 -8.10
C TRP A 696 -6.60 -7.71 -8.74
N LYS A 697 -7.51 -7.12 -7.96
CA LYS A 697 -8.19 -5.89 -8.32
C LYS A 697 -7.60 -4.69 -7.59
N ASP A 698 -7.22 -3.68 -8.35
CA ASP A 698 -6.81 -2.39 -7.82
C ASP A 698 -8.01 -1.66 -7.18
N GLY A 699 -7.80 -1.11 -5.97
CA GLY A 699 -8.86 -0.48 -5.17
C GLY A 699 -9.61 -1.46 -4.24
N ALA A 700 -9.38 -2.77 -4.35
CA ALA A 700 -9.78 -3.75 -3.33
C ALA A 700 -8.81 -3.72 -2.12
N LEU A 701 -9.07 -4.54 -1.09
CA LEU A 701 -8.18 -4.71 0.07
C LEU A 701 -6.98 -5.63 -0.20
N ALA A 702 -6.63 -5.82 -1.48
CA ALA A 702 -5.59 -6.75 -1.93
C ALA A 702 -4.23 -6.39 -1.31
N PRO A 703 -3.59 -7.29 -0.55
CA PRO A 703 -2.22 -7.08 -0.07
C PRO A 703 -1.24 -7.11 -1.24
N VAL A 704 -0.45 -6.05 -1.37
CA VAL A 704 0.37 -5.73 -2.54
C VAL A 704 1.67 -5.08 -2.01
N PHE A 705 2.81 -5.73 -2.20
CA PHE A 705 4.15 -5.32 -1.74
C PHE A 705 4.82 -4.19 -2.51
N CYS A 706 5.50 -3.30 -1.81
CA CYS A 706 6.45 -2.39 -2.46
C CYS A 706 7.48 -3.19 -3.27
N SER A 707 8.04 -2.58 -4.31
CA SER A 707 9.01 -3.27 -5.17
C SER A 707 10.32 -3.60 -4.44
N ASP A 708 10.54 -3.07 -3.24
CA ASP A 708 11.64 -3.42 -2.34
C ASP A 708 11.43 -4.77 -1.59
N HIS A 709 10.22 -5.33 -1.64
CA HIS A 709 9.80 -6.54 -0.91
C HIS A 709 9.94 -6.43 0.61
N VAL A 710 9.76 -5.23 1.17
CA VAL A 710 9.84 -5.00 2.63
C VAL A 710 8.45 -4.97 3.27
N ASN A 711 7.52 -4.21 2.71
CA ASN A 711 6.18 -4.04 3.25
C ASN A 711 5.10 -4.19 2.17
N ASP A 712 3.93 -4.68 2.56
CA ASP A 712 2.73 -4.43 1.77
C ASP A 712 2.34 -2.94 1.89
N GLY A 713 1.98 -2.32 0.76
CA GLY A 713 1.70 -0.89 0.62
C GLY A 713 0.36 -0.46 1.25
N GLY A 714 -0.30 -1.36 1.98
CA GLY A 714 -1.60 -1.13 2.60
C GLY A 714 -1.52 -1.14 4.13
N HIS A 715 -2.31 -2.01 4.74
CA HIS A 715 -2.43 -2.14 6.21
C HIS A 715 -1.36 -3.06 6.83
N CYS A 716 -0.33 -3.48 6.07
CA CYS A 716 0.67 -4.46 6.50
C CYS A 716 0.04 -5.81 6.89
N TYR A 717 -0.99 -6.23 6.17
CA TYR A 717 -1.68 -7.52 6.35
C TYR A 717 -0.77 -8.74 6.21
N LEU A 718 0.32 -8.63 5.45
CA LEU A 718 1.27 -9.72 5.19
C LEU A 718 2.69 -9.37 5.59
N ALA A 719 2.90 -8.45 6.52
CA ALA A 719 4.24 -8.12 6.98
C ALA A 719 4.98 -9.31 7.60
N HIS A 720 6.31 -9.24 7.59
CA HIS A 720 7.25 -10.24 8.10
C HIS A 720 7.87 -9.82 9.45
N GLY A 721 8.41 -10.75 10.24
CA GLY A 721 8.95 -10.46 11.59
C GLY A 721 7.95 -10.54 12.76
N PRO A 722 8.15 -9.84 13.88
CA PRO A 722 7.25 -9.91 15.04
C PRO A 722 6.10 -8.88 14.96
N LEU A 723 5.51 -8.67 13.77
CA LEU A 723 4.43 -7.68 13.67
C LEU A 723 3.19 -8.16 14.44
N GLN A 724 2.32 -7.23 14.79
CA GLN A 724 0.99 -7.48 15.35
C GLN A 724 -0.05 -7.14 14.29
N TYR A 725 -1.10 -7.96 14.14
CA TYR A 725 -2.31 -7.51 13.45
C TYR A 725 -3.11 -6.63 14.39
N GLN A 726 -3.68 -5.54 13.91
CA GLN A 726 -4.67 -4.83 14.71
C GLN A 726 -5.94 -5.69 14.78
N VAL A 727 -6.66 -5.65 15.91
CA VAL A 727 -7.99 -6.28 16.03
C VAL A 727 -8.97 -5.60 15.06
N ASN A 728 -8.77 -4.30 14.85
CA ASN A 728 -9.45 -3.48 13.85
C ASN A 728 -8.58 -2.27 13.47
N PHE A 729 -8.47 -1.97 12.18
CA PHE A 729 -7.79 -0.75 11.71
C PHE A 729 -8.69 0.48 11.90
N PRO A 730 -8.21 1.56 12.55
CA PRO A 730 -8.99 2.78 12.73
C PRO A 730 -9.23 3.44 11.37
N PRO A 731 -10.48 3.50 10.87
CA PRO A 731 -10.74 4.01 9.53
C PRO A 731 -10.42 5.50 9.46
N SER A 732 -9.67 5.90 8.43
CA SER A 732 -9.38 7.29 8.12
C SER A 732 -10.48 7.91 7.26
N LEU A 733 -10.68 9.23 7.37
CA LEU A 733 -11.45 9.95 6.35
C LEU A 733 -10.68 9.94 5.02
N PRO A 734 -11.37 9.85 3.87
CA PRO A 734 -10.72 10.00 2.57
C PRO A 734 -10.06 11.36 2.38
N ASP A 735 -8.93 11.40 1.67
CA ASP A 735 -8.15 12.62 1.40
C ASP A 735 -8.98 13.75 0.77
N ASN A 736 -9.96 13.40 -0.07
CA ASN A 736 -10.91 14.37 -0.65
C ASN A 736 -11.65 15.21 0.42
N ARG A 737 -11.91 14.62 1.59
CA ARG A 737 -12.58 15.24 2.74
C ARG A 737 -11.57 15.74 3.79
N ALA A 738 -10.55 14.93 4.05
CA ALA A 738 -9.52 15.16 5.05
C ALA A 738 -8.57 16.32 4.69
N GLY A 739 -8.18 16.40 3.42
CA GLY A 739 -7.03 17.17 2.96
C GLY A 739 -5.77 16.31 2.95
N GLY A 740 -4.83 16.67 2.08
CA GLY A 740 -3.57 15.95 1.94
C GLY A 740 -2.53 16.47 2.93
N THR A 741 -1.76 15.56 3.52
CA THR A 741 -0.54 15.87 4.28
C THR A 741 0.67 15.36 3.50
N TRP A 742 1.80 16.06 3.59
CA TRP A 742 3.06 15.64 2.95
C TRP A 742 3.53 14.25 3.45
N ASP A 743 4.20 13.48 2.58
CA ASP A 743 4.87 12.18 2.80
C ASP A 743 4.13 11.02 3.50
N GLY A 744 2.80 11.09 3.61
CA GLY A 744 2.05 10.14 4.45
C GLY A 744 2.00 10.56 5.91
N GLY A 745 2.07 11.87 6.17
CA GLY A 745 1.76 12.55 7.43
C GLY A 745 0.39 12.18 8.04
N PRO A 746 -0.09 12.92 9.06
CA PRO A 746 -1.21 12.45 9.87
C PRO A 746 -2.44 12.15 9.02
N ARG A 747 -2.76 10.86 8.91
CA ARG A 747 -4.01 10.38 8.34
C ARG A 747 -5.16 11.03 9.11
N ALA A 748 -6.32 11.23 8.48
CA ALA A 748 -7.53 11.69 9.18
C ALA A 748 -8.14 10.58 10.05
N SER A 749 -7.34 10.12 10.99
CA SER A 749 -7.56 9.05 11.96
C SER A 749 -6.94 9.53 13.28
N LEU A 750 -7.72 9.45 14.34
CA LEU A 750 -7.39 9.82 15.71
C LEU A 750 -7.69 8.61 16.61
N PRO A 751 -6.89 7.54 16.53
CA PRO A 751 -7.15 6.31 17.28
C PRO A 751 -7.03 6.54 18.78
N LEU A 752 -7.91 5.88 19.55
CA LEU A 752 -7.93 6.03 21.02
C LEU A 752 -6.84 5.26 21.74
N GLY A 753 -6.17 4.30 21.10
CA GLY A 753 -5.05 3.57 21.66
C GLY A 753 -4.36 2.69 20.61
N TYR A 754 -3.15 2.24 20.94
CA TYR A 754 -2.40 1.33 20.09
C TYR A 754 -2.75 -0.12 20.44
N GLN A 755 -3.22 -0.89 19.45
CA GLN A 755 -3.58 -2.28 19.64
C GLN A 755 -2.34 -3.17 19.45
N ASN A 756 -2.00 -3.97 20.46
CA ASN A 756 -0.95 -4.97 20.40
C ASN A 756 -1.54 -6.36 20.61
N THR A 757 -1.42 -7.23 19.62
CA THR A 757 -2.11 -8.53 19.59
C THR A 757 -1.24 -9.75 19.81
N ILE A 758 0.00 -9.55 20.27
CA ILE A 758 0.91 -10.66 20.54
C ILE A 758 0.65 -11.25 21.94
N PRO A 759 0.54 -12.59 22.06
CA PRO A 759 0.33 -13.26 23.33
C PRO A 759 1.61 -13.26 24.17
N TYR A 760 1.46 -13.39 25.48
CA TYR A 760 2.54 -13.56 26.45
C TYR A 760 2.13 -14.62 27.46
N LEU A 761 3.03 -15.54 27.79
CA LEU A 761 2.82 -16.60 28.78
C LEU A 761 3.99 -16.69 29.76
N GLU A 762 3.67 -16.77 31.06
CA GLU A 762 4.58 -17.16 32.13
C GLU A 762 3.99 -18.38 32.87
N SER A 763 4.74 -19.49 32.90
CA SER A 763 4.28 -20.79 33.38
C SER A 763 5.34 -21.49 34.24
N ASP A 764 4.95 -22.61 34.86
CA ASP A 764 5.88 -23.51 35.55
C ASP A 764 6.96 -24.12 34.63
N LYS A 765 6.78 -24.01 33.30
CA LYS A 765 7.74 -24.44 32.27
C LYS A 765 8.60 -23.31 31.71
N GLY A 766 8.42 -22.08 32.18
CA GLY A 766 9.15 -20.90 31.72
C GLY A 766 8.26 -19.85 31.07
N LYS A 767 8.89 -18.94 30.33
CA LYS A 767 8.26 -17.76 29.73
C LYS A 767 8.42 -17.75 28.21
N GLU A 768 7.37 -17.38 27.49
CA GLU A 768 7.40 -17.09 26.06
C GLU A 768 6.67 -15.78 25.75
N ASP A 769 7.35 -14.91 25.01
CA ASP A 769 6.84 -13.59 24.60
C ASP A 769 6.57 -13.60 23.09
N GLY A 770 5.32 -13.35 22.71
CA GLY A 770 4.86 -13.29 21.33
C GLY A 770 5.62 -12.28 20.47
N ALA A 771 6.22 -11.24 21.07
CA ALA A 771 7.08 -10.27 20.38
C ALA A 771 8.35 -10.90 19.79
N ARG A 772 8.70 -12.12 20.22
CA ARG A 772 9.87 -12.84 19.71
C ARG A 772 9.51 -13.91 18.70
N PHE A 773 8.23 -14.15 18.42
CA PHE A 773 7.86 -15.15 17.44
C PHE A 773 8.11 -14.63 16.03
N ASN A 774 8.65 -15.51 15.20
CA ASN A 774 8.69 -15.31 13.77
C ASN A 774 7.28 -15.52 13.19
N GLN A 775 6.91 -14.68 12.23
CA GLN A 775 5.59 -14.74 11.59
C GLN A 775 5.70 -15.27 10.17
N THR A 776 4.83 -16.21 9.83
CA THR A 776 4.63 -16.66 8.45
C THR A 776 3.36 -16.00 7.90
N PRO A 777 3.43 -14.87 7.17
CA PRO A 777 2.24 -14.24 6.62
C PRO A 777 1.72 -15.01 5.41
N LEU A 778 0.42 -15.31 5.41
CA LEU A 778 -0.26 -16.05 4.35
C LEU A 778 -1.51 -15.29 3.91
N LEU A 779 -1.64 -15.06 2.60
CA LEU A 779 -2.91 -14.69 2.00
C LEU A 779 -3.77 -15.94 1.89
N GLU A 780 -5.00 -15.88 2.40
CA GLU A 780 -6.01 -16.90 2.11
C GLU A 780 -6.82 -16.46 0.88
N PHE A 781 -7.34 -15.24 0.91
CA PHE A 781 -7.86 -14.56 -0.29
C PHE A 781 -7.94 -13.05 -0.09
N SER A 782 -8.07 -12.32 -1.20
CA SER A 782 -8.66 -10.98 -1.23
C SER A 782 -9.60 -10.91 -2.42
N ASP A 783 -10.79 -10.36 -2.25
CA ASP A 783 -11.70 -10.04 -3.33
C ASP A 783 -12.18 -8.58 -3.23
N GLU A 784 -13.16 -8.20 -4.05
CA GLU A 784 -13.65 -6.83 -4.12
C GLU A 784 -14.32 -6.33 -2.83
N GLY A 785 -14.79 -7.25 -1.98
CA GLY A 785 -15.54 -6.95 -0.77
C GLY A 785 -14.88 -7.37 0.54
N ALA A 786 -13.85 -8.22 0.51
CA ALA A 786 -13.16 -8.62 1.74
C ALA A 786 -11.71 -9.07 1.51
N VAL A 787 -10.91 -9.04 2.59
CA VAL A 787 -9.58 -9.66 2.66
C VAL A 787 -9.52 -10.64 3.82
N ALA A 788 -8.78 -11.74 3.62
CA ALA A 788 -8.50 -12.75 4.61
C ALA A 788 -7.02 -13.11 4.64
N VAL A 789 -6.38 -12.86 5.77
CA VAL A 789 -4.97 -13.22 6.01
C VAL A 789 -4.82 -14.07 7.27
N ARG A 790 -3.76 -14.88 7.29
CA ARG A 790 -3.42 -15.77 8.39
C ARG A 790 -1.92 -15.74 8.64
N SER A 791 -1.53 -15.85 9.90
CA SER A 791 -0.14 -15.82 10.34
C SER A 791 0.14 -16.91 11.38
N PRO A 792 0.58 -18.10 10.96
CA PRO A 792 1.10 -19.13 11.87
C PRO A 792 2.43 -18.70 12.48
N ARG A 793 2.62 -19.01 13.77
CA ARG A 793 3.78 -18.61 14.57
C ARG A 793 4.23 -19.75 15.47
N SER A 794 5.31 -20.41 15.05
CA SER A 794 5.83 -21.62 15.67
C SER A 794 7.33 -21.56 15.95
N GLU A 795 8.03 -20.51 15.51
CA GLU A 795 9.47 -20.30 15.71
C GLU A 795 9.73 -18.97 16.42
N VAL A 796 10.88 -18.86 17.10
CA VAL A 796 11.26 -17.66 17.86
C VAL A 796 12.64 -17.12 17.46
N PHE A 797 12.80 -15.80 17.51
CA PHE A 797 14.08 -15.12 17.34
C PHE A 797 15.01 -15.33 18.52
N ASP A 798 16.29 -15.53 18.22
CA ASP A 798 17.37 -15.81 19.17
C ASP A 798 17.54 -14.68 20.20
N GLU A 799 17.65 -15.04 21.49
CA GLU A 799 17.73 -14.10 22.63
C GLU A 799 18.89 -13.09 22.51
N ARG A 800 19.93 -13.37 21.70
CA ARG A 800 20.99 -12.42 21.37
C ARG A 800 20.49 -11.18 20.62
N VAL A 801 19.34 -11.27 19.95
CA VAL A 801 18.64 -10.13 19.35
C VAL A 801 17.94 -9.36 20.46
N LYS A 802 18.52 -8.21 20.83
CA LYS A 802 18.05 -7.39 21.95
C LYS A 802 16.63 -6.90 21.77
N GLN A 803 16.27 -6.48 20.56
CA GLN A 803 14.96 -5.95 20.22
C GLN A 803 14.53 -6.54 18.87
N VAL A 804 13.27 -6.95 18.75
CA VAL A 804 12.72 -7.42 17.48
C VAL A 804 11.59 -6.46 17.12
N TYR A 805 11.73 -5.75 16.00
CA TYR A 805 10.89 -4.60 15.68
C TYR A 805 9.84 -4.88 14.61
N ASN A 806 10.19 -4.78 13.33
CA ASN A 806 9.25 -4.80 12.21
C ASN A 806 10.00 -5.10 10.88
N PRO A 807 9.31 -5.19 9.73
CA PRO A 807 9.95 -5.45 8.43
C PRO A 807 11.03 -4.45 7.98
N TRP A 808 11.06 -3.22 8.51
CA TRP A 808 12.06 -2.20 8.15
C TRP A 808 13.37 -2.31 8.96
N HIS A 809 13.33 -3.02 10.08
CA HIS A 809 14.47 -3.23 10.99
C HIS A 809 14.87 -4.67 10.98
N ASN A 810 16.15 -5.02 10.97
CA ASN A 810 16.50 -6.43 10.79
C ASN A 810 16.04 -7.29 11.98
N TYR A 811 15.49 -8.46 11.67
CA TYR A 811 15.16 -9.50 12.65
C TYR A 811 15.98 -10.75 12.35
N GLY A 812 16.22 -11.58 13.35
CA GLY A 812 17.09 -12.76 13.24
C GLY A 812 18.46 -12.56 13.92
N PRO A 813 19.18 -13.67 14.22
CA PRO A 813 18.89 -15.06 13.82
C PRO A 813 17.69 -15.71 14.54
N ILE A 814 17.23 -16.85 14.02
CA ILE A 814 16.14 -17.68 14.57
C ILE A 814 16.74 -18.73 15.51
N ALA A 815 16.21 -18.86 16.73
CA ALA A 815 16.64 -19.88 17.70
C ALA A 815 16.04 -21.27 17.44
N GLY A 816 14.93 -21.33 16.70
CA GLY A 816 14.22 -22.57 16.35
C GLY A 816 12.77 -22.54 16.82
N PRO A 817 12.12 -23.70 16.97
CA PRO A 817 10.72 -23.78 17.35
C PRO A 817 10.46 -23.26 18.77
N SER A 818 9.28 -22.70 19.00
CA SER A 818 8.81 -22.38 20.35
C SER A 818 8.73 -23.63 21.24
N LYS A 819 8.88 -23.44 22.54
CA LYS A 819 8.95 -24.49 23.56
C LYS A 819 7.60 -24.74 24.23
N ILE A 820 6.81 -23.71 24.50
CA ILE A 820 5.62 -23.82 25.36
C ILE A 820 4.35 -23.83 24.52
N PHE A 821 4.18 -22.86 23.62
CA PHE A 821 3.01 -22.77 22.77
C PHE A 821 3.36 -22.27 21.37
N GLU A 822 2.49 -22.57 20.42
CA GLU A 822 2.46 -21.93 19.11
C GLU A 822 1.10 -21.25 18.95
N TYR A 823 1.01 -20.27 18.04
CA TYR A 823 -0.26 -19.59 17.83
C TYR A 823 -0.45 -19.17 16.39
N VAL A 824 -1.71 -18.99 16.02
CA VAL A 824 -2.13 -18.55 14.70
C VAL A 824 -2.99 -17.31 14.88
N ILE A 825 -2.57 -16.20 14.27
CA ILE A 825 -3.43 -15.03 14.15
C ILE A 825 -4.09 -15.04 12.78
N SER A 826 -5.39 -14.81 12.71
CA SER A 826 -6.13 -14.58 11.46
C SER A 826 -6.88 -13.26 11.53
N TYR A 827 -6.92 -12.54 10.41
CA TYR A 827 -7.61 -11.27 10.30
C TYR A 827 -8.49 -11.26 9.05
N ARG A 828 -9.71 -10.73 9.19
CA ARG A 828 -10.65 -10.48 8.11
C ARG A 828 -11.11 -9.04 8.18
N GLU A 829 -11.18 -8.39 7.04
CA GLU A 829 -11.75 -7.05 6.94
C GLU A 829 -12.73 -7.00 5.79
N PHE A 830 -13.89 -6.40 6.05
CA PHE A 830 -14.89 -6.18 5.05
C PHE A 830 -14.76 -4.77 4.51
N VAL A 831 -14.90 -4.65 3.21
CA VAL A 831 -14.85 -3.38 2.51
C VAL A 831 -16.01 -2.48 2.94
N THR A 832 -15.68 -1.22 3.23
CA THR A 832 -16.67 -0.14 3.36
C THR A 832 -17.11 0.36 1.99
N PRO A 833 -18.37 0.84 1.84
CA PRO A 833 -18.92 1.21 0.54
C PRO A 833 -18.07 2.26 -0.17
N THR A 834 -17.79 2.01 -1.45
CA THR A 834 -17.29 3.04 -2.37
C THR A 834 -18.40 4.05 -2.63
N VAL A 835 -18.17 5.31 -2.28
CA VAL A 835 -19.14 6.41 -2.48
C VAL A 835 -18.70 7.41 -3.55
N ASP A 836 -17.45 7.32 -3.99
CA ASP A 836 -16.87 8.29 -4.91
C ASP A 836 -15.54 7.81 -5.52
N VAL A 837 -14.93 8.65 -6.37
CA VAL A 837 -13.53 8.51 -6.82
C VAL A 837 -12.64 9.58 -6.19
N PRO A 838 -11.31 9.34 -6.06
CA PRO A 838 -10.36 10.37 -5.66
C PRO A 838 -10.52 11.60 -6.55
N HIS A 839 -10.44 12.82 -6.01
CA HIS A 839 -10.66 14.03 -6.80
C HIS A 839 -9.60 14.20 -7.91
N SER A 840 -8.39 13.67 -7.71
CA SER A 840 -7.24 13.78 -8.61
C SER A 840 -6.33 12.55 -8.48
N GLY A 841 -5.29 12.49 -9.32
CA GLY A 841 -4.35 11.38 -9.33
C GLY A 841 -4.95 10.15 -10.01
N TRP A 842 -4.57 8.95 -9.56
CA TRP A 842 -5.09 7.72 -10.12
C TRP A 842 -6.57 7.51 -9.72
N ALA A 843 -7.47 7.40 -10.70
CA ALA A 843 -8.92 7.22 -10.47
C ALA A 843 -9.35 5.76 -10.29
N GLY A 844 -8.40 4.82 -10.20
CA GLY A 844 -8.66 3.40 -9.95
C GLY A 844 -9.14 3.07 -8.52
N PRO A 845 -8.58 3.67 -7.46
CA PRO A 845 -9.05 3.46 -6.08
C PRO A 845 -10.43 4.07 -5.85
N GLY A 846 -11.20 3.47 -4.93
CA GLY A 846 -12.47 4.03 -4.47
C GLY A 846 -12.31 4.95 -3.26
N VAL A 847 -13.14 5.99 -3.16
CA VAL A 847 -13.34 6.76 -1.93
C VAL A 847 -14.36 6.02 -1.07
N ARG A 848 -13.92 5.57 0.11
CA ARG A 848 -14.72 4.70 0.98
C ARG A 848 -15.04 5.37 2.31
N VAL A 849 -16.22 5.09 2.85
CA VAL A 849 -16.72 5.75 4.08
C VAL A 849 -17.55 4.79 4.93
N GLY A 850 -17.71 5.14 6.21
CA GLY A 850 -18.56 4.40 7.14
C GLY A 850 -17.76 3.59 8.15
N VAL A 851 -18.49 2.83 8.95
CA VAL A 851 -17.96 1.94 9.98
C VAL A 851 -17.31 0.73 9.32
N ASN A 852 -16.04 0.48 9.66
CA ASN A 852 -15.24 -0.62 9.11
C ASN A 852 -15.35 -1.86 10.04
N PRO A 853 -16.01 -2.94 9.61
CA PRO A 853 -16.08 -4.16 10.39
C PRO A 853 -14.90 -5.10 10.08
N SER A 854 -14.41 -5.78 11.11
CA SER A 854 -13.35 -6.79 11.01
C SER A 854 -13.61 -7.99 11.92
N LEU A 855 -12.96 -9.11 11.62
CA LEU A 855 -12.93 -10.30 12.46
C LEU A 855 -11.48 -10.67 12.77
N PHE A 856 -11.12 -10.63 14.04
CA PHE A 856 -9.81 -11.02 14.53
C PHE A 856 -9.89 -12.35 15.26
N ILE A 857 -8.97 -13.26 14.96
CA ILE A 857 -8.87 -14.58 15.59
C ILE A 857 -7.43 -14.79 16.05
N ASN A 858 -7.21 -15.16 17.31
CA ASN A 858 -5.94 -15.64 17.82
C ASN A 858 -6.14 -16.99 18.51
N GLU A 859 -5.57 -18.05 17.93
CA GLU A 859 -5.68 -19.41 18.45
C GLU A 859 -4.31 -19.89 18.92
N MET A 860 -4.16 -20.14 20.22
CA MET A 860 -2.94 -20.67 20.84
C MET A 860 -3.08 -22.18 21.03
N THR A 861 -2.07 -22.95 20.65
CA THR A 861 -2.00 -24.41 20.86
C THR A 861 -0.81 -24.73 21.76
N PHE A 862 -1.05 -25.41 22.87
CA PHE A 862 -0.02 -25.73 23.86
C PHE A 862 0.74 -27.00 23.51
N LYS A 863 2.07 -26.96 23.58
CA LYS A 863 2.95 -28.07 23.13
C LYS A 863 3.28 -29.07 24.25
N GLN A 864 2.94 -28.72 25.48
CA GLN A 864 3.17 -29.51 26.69
C GLN A 864 2.17 -29.13 27.78
N ASP A 865 2.05 -29.97 28.80
CA ASP A 865 1.28 -29.66 30.01
C ASP A 865 1.95 -28.50 30.76
N VAL A 866 1.16 -27.46 31.03
CA VAL A 866 1.63 -26.27 31.77
C VAL A 866 0.65 -25.89 32.86
N LYS A 867 1.20 -25.34 33.94
CA LYS A 867 0.45 -24.59 34.94
C LYS A 867 0.77 -23.11 34.76
N VAL A 868 -0.25 -22.31 34.45
CA VAL A 868 -0.12 -20.85 34.40
C VAL A 868 0.19 -20.36 35.82
N LEU A 869 1.30 -19.64 35.99
CA LEU A 869 1.72 -19.19 37.32
C LEU A 869 0.96 -17.93 37.69
N ARG A 870 0.23 -17.96 38.80
CA ARG A 870 -0.38 -16.75 39.35
C ARG A 870 0.67 -15.89 40.04
N ARG A 871 0.86 -14.67 39.56
CA ARG A 871 1.47 -13.55 40.29
C ARG A 871 0.45 -12.40 40.29
N ASP A 872 0.62 -11.43 41.18
CA ASP A 872 -0.17 -10.18 41.16
C ASP A 872 0.14 -9.30 39.93
N ASN A 873 0.67 -9.91 38.85
CA ASN A 873 1.04 -9.29 37.60
C ASN A 873 0.00 -9.67 36.54
N PRO A 874 -0.72 -8.71 35.93
CA PRO A 874 -1.74 -8.97 34.90
C PRO A 874 -1.19 -9.58 33.58
N LYS A 875 0.03 -10.12 33.57
CA LYS A 875 0.73 -10.69 32.42
C LYS A 875 0.93 -12.20 32.50
N ASP A 876 0.34 -12.95 33.42
CA ASP A 876 0.66 -14.39 33.55
C ASP A 876 0.26 -15.23 32.31
N LEU A 877 -0.90 -14.91 31.70
CA LEU A 877 -1.27 -15.34 30.34
C LEU A 877 -2.11 -14.25 29.66
N ALA A 878 -1.44 -13.32 28.99
CA ALA A 878 -2.08 -12.24 28.24
C ALA A 878 -2.24 -12.64 26.77
N ALA A 879 -3.43 -12.50 26.24
CA ALA A 879 -3.74 -12.75 24.84
C ALA A 879 -3.24 -11.62 23.93
N PHE A 880 -3.46 -10.39 24.41
CA PHE A 880 -3.17 -9.13 23.75
C PHE A 880 -3.35 -7.97 24.74
N TYR A 881 -2.94 -6.75 24.36
CA TYR A 881 -3.16 -5.54 25.14
C TYR A 881 -3.34 -4.29 24.27
N PHE A 882 -4.13 -3.33 24.73
CA PHE A 882 -4.30 -2.02 24.10
C PHE A 882 -3.56 -0.96 24.93
N GLY A 883 -2.50 -0.40 24.36
CA GLY A 883 -1.60 0.55 24.99
C GLY A 883 -2.04 2.02 24.88
N THR A 884 -1.29 2.87 25.59
CA THR A 884 -1.32 4.35 25.65
C THR A 884 -2.58 5.01 25.07
N PHE A 885 -3.57 5.27 25.92
CA PHE A 885 -4.76 6.03 25.56
C PHE A 885 -4.53 7.53 25.72
N CYS A 886 -5.21 8.34 24.91
CA CYS A 886 -5.46 9.74 25.29
C CYS A 886 -6.42 9.72 26.49
N ARG A 887 -5.92 9.52 27.72
CA ARG A 887 -6.78 9.26 28.89
C ARG A 887 -7.71 10.41 29.25
N LYS A 888 -7.44 11.63 28.78
CA LYS A 888 -8.35 12.75 28.97
C LYS A 888 -9.61 12.50 28.14
N LYS A 889 -10.74 12.28 28.82
CA LYS A 889 -12.06 12.09 28.21
C LYS A 889 -12.22 10.80 27.40
N THR A 890 -11.60 9.69 27.80
CA THR A 890 -11.79 8.39 27.15
C THR A 890 -12.53 7.45 28.08
N PHE A 891 -13.49 6.71 27.53
CA PHE A 891 -14.39 5.83 28.27
C PHE A 891 -14.35 4.42 27.71
N LEU A 892 -14.38 3.44 28.62
CA LEU A 892 -14.62 2.02 28.32
C LEU A 892 -16.07 1.71 28.65
N VAL A 893 -16.81 1.15 27.69
CA VAL A 893 -18.16 0.64 27.88
C VAL A 893 -18.08 -0.87 27.88
N LEU A 894 -18.71 -1.52 28.84
CA LEU A 894 -18.84 -2.98 28.94
C LEU A 894 -20.32 -3.32 28.85
N GLY A 895 -20.70 -4.22 27.93
CA GLY A 895 -22.06 -4.72 27.82
C GLY A 895 -22.10 -6.24 27.97
N SER A 896 -23.04 -6.71 28.78
CA SER A 896 -23.24 -8.13 29.07
C SER A 896 -24.73 -8.42 29.29
N ALA A 897 -25.06 -9.69 29.51
CA ALA A 897 -26.41 -10.08 29.96
C ALA A 897 -26.85 -9.40 31.27
N ALA A 898 -25.91 -8.92 32.10
CA ALA A 898 -26.20 -8.20 33.35
C ALA A 898 -26.50 -6.70 33.13
N GLY A 899 -26.32 -6.18 31.92
CA GLY A 899 -26.50 -4.77 31.57
C GLY A 899 -25.25 -4.10 31.03
N VAL A 900 -25.31 -2.78 30.88
CA VAL A 900 -24.24 -1.95 30.31
C VAL A 900 -23.62 -1.05 31.38
N GLN A 901 -22.30 -1.04 31.47
CA GLN A 901 -21.50 -0.26 32.40
C GLN A 901 -20.55 0.66 31.64
N THR A 902 -20.44 1.93 32.05
CA THR A 902 -19.44 2.87 31.51
C THR A 902 -18.39 3.18 32.57
N ILE A 903 -17.12 3.15 32.16
CA ILE A 903 -15.95 3.35 33.00
C ILE A 903 -15.13 4.51 32.42
N ASP A 904 -14.85 5.51 33.24
CA ASP A 904 -13.97 6.63 32.90
C ASP A 904 -12.50 6.21 33.06
N LEU A 905 -11.78 6.05 31.94
CA LEU A 905 -10.38 5.63 31.93
C LEU A 905 -9.40 6.72 32.40
N SER A 906 -9.90 7.94 32.66
CA SER A 906 -9.09 9.00 33.28
C SER A 906 -8.86 8.76 34.78
N GLN A 907 -9.74 7.99 35.41
CA GLN A 907 -9.64 7.59 36.80
C GLN A 907 -8.80 6.32 36.83
N LEU A 908 -7.53 6.41 37.25
CA LEU A 908 -6.63 5.26 37.38
C LEU A 908 -7.22 4.27 38.39
N ILE A 909 -7.97 3.31 37.89
CA ILE A 909 -8.54 2.20 38.64
C ILE A 909 -7.85 0.93 38.13
N TYR A 910 -7.54 -0.02 39.03
CA TYR A 910 -6.94 -1.33 38.69
C TYR A 910 -7.93 -2.53 38.78
N PRO A 911 -9.18 -2.43 38.29
CA PRO A 911 -10.14 -3.53 38.31
C PRO A 911 -9.89 -4.51 37.16
N THR A 912 -10.53 -5.67 37.28
CA THR A 912 -10.60 -6.68 36.21
C THR A 912 -12.05 -7.04 35.95
N TYR A 913 -12.45 -7.10 34.68
CA TYR A 913 -13.83 -7.37 34.27
C TYR A 913 -13.91 -8.62 33.40
N PRO A 914 -14.80 -9.58 33.69
CA PRO A 914 -15.01 -10.74 32.83
C PRO A 914 -15.77 -10.33 31.57
N ILE A 915 -15.41 -10.95 30.45
CA ILE A 915 -16.06 -10.83 29.14
C ILE A 915 -16.33 -12.24 28.65
N ARG A 916 -17.58 -12.66 28.74
CA ARG A 916 -18.04 -13.98 28.29
C ARG A 916 -18.28 -13.97 26.78
N THR A 917 -18.45 -15.14 26.20
CA THR A 917 -18.89 -15.26 24.80
C THR A 917 -20.24 -14.57 24.63
N GLY A 918 -20.35 -13.64 23.68
CA GLY A 918 -21.52 -12.79 23.46
C GLY A 918 -21.48 -11.44 24.17
N ASP A 919 -20.67 -11.27 25.21
CA ASP A 919 -20.43 -9.97 25.83
C ASP A 919 -19.63 -9.07 24.88
N TRP A 920 -19.70 -7.75 25.10
CA TRP A 920 -19.04 -6.77 24.25
C TRP A 920 -18.43 -5.63 25.07
N PHE A 921 -17.46 -4.95 24.47
CA PHE A 921 -16.88 -3.75 25.03
C PHE A 921 -16.59 -2.71 23.95
N GLY A 922 -16.72 -1.44 24.28
CA GLY A 922 -16.46 -0.33 23.37
C GLY A 922 -15.57 0.74 23.99
N ILE A 923 -14.82 1.45 23.16
CA ILE A 923 -13.96 2.55 23.59
C ILE A 923 -14.30 3.78 22.77
N TYR A 924 -14.62 4.89 23.45
CA TYR A 924 -14.95 6.17 22.82
C TYR A 924 -14.37 7.35 23.61
N SER A 925 -14.42 8.56 23.03
CA SER A 925 -14.03 9.79 23.69
C SER A 925 -15.03 10.92 23.47
N ASP A 926 -15.15 11.84 24.43
CA ASP A 926 -15.90 13.09 24.23
C ASP A 926 -15.14 14.09 23.34
N ALA A 927 -13.85 13.86 23.08
CA ALA A 927 -13.08 14.56 22.07
C ALA A 927 -13.23 13.87 20.70
N THR A 928 -12.90 14.59 19.62
CA THR A 928 -12.88 14.01 18.28
C THR A 928 -11.85 12.88 18.21
N ALA A 929 -12.33 11.65 18.05
CA ALA A 929 -11.49 10.46 17.95
C ALA A 929 -12.21 9.36 17.19
N ASN A 930 -11.46 8.39 16.66
CA ASN A 930 -12.05 7.12 16.24
C ASN A 930 -12.58 6.39 17.47
N SER A 931 -13.72 5.73 17.34
CA SER A 931 -14.24 4.84 18.39
C SER A 931 -14.12 3.39 17.94
N HIS A 932 -14.23 2.46 18.87
CA HIS A 932 -14.16 1.03 18.58
C HIS A 932 -15.21 0.27 19.39
N LEU A 933 -15.82 -0.75 18.78
CA LEU A 933 -16.67 -1.75 19.44
C LEU A 933 -16.09 -3.12 19.17
N PHE A 934 -16.08 -3.99 20.18
CA PHE A 934 -15.60 -5.36 20.11
C PHE A 934 -16.62 -6.29 20.76
N ILE A 935 -16.93 -7.39 20.10
CA ILE A 935 -17.89 -8.39 20.57
C ILE A 935 -17.16 -9.73 20.67
N ASN A 936 -17.17 -10.35 21.85
CA ASN A 936 -16.50 -11.62 22.08
C ASN A 936 -17.27 -12.77 21.44
N ARG A 937 -16.58 -13.57 20.65
CA ARG A 937 -17.09 -14.75 19.95
C ARG A 937 -16.30 -16.03 20.30
N GLY A 938 -15.16 -15.87 20.96
CA GLY A 938 -14.28 -16.96 21.34
C GLY A 938 -14.49 -17.37 22.80
N ASP A 939 -13.43 -17.90 23.38
CA ASP A 939 -13.39 -18.28 24.79
C ASP A 939 -13.56 -17.04 25.71
N PRO A 940 -14.12 -17.21 26.91
CA PRO A 940 -14.17 -16.14 27.91
C PRO A 940 -12.78 -15.60 28.28
N PHE A 941 -12.70 -14.29 28.50
CA PHE A 941 -11.48 -13.61 28.94
C PHE A 941 -11.80 -12.51 29.94
N ARG A 942 -10.78 -11.91 30.53
CA ARG A 942 -10.88 -10.78 31.44
C ARG A 942 -10.15 -9.57 30.89
N ILE A 943 -10.71 -8.37 31.10
CA ILE A 943 -10.05 -7.09 30.82
C ILE A 943 -9.53 -6.52 32.12
N PHE A 944 -8.21 -6.48 32.28
CA PHE A 944 -7.56 -5.68 33.30
C PHE A 944 -7.44 -4.25 32.82
N VAL A 945 -8.00 -3.31 33.59
CA VAL A 945 -7.91 -1.88 33.31
C VAL A 945 -6.76 -1.31 34.13
N GLY A 946 -5.77 -0.73 33.46
CA GLY A 946 -4.65 -0.08 34.13
C GLY A 946 -4.02 0.97 33.23
N ALA A 947 -2.69 0.95 33.11
CA ALA A 947 -2.03 1.86 32.19
C ALA A 947 -2.32 1.57 30.70
N ALA A 948 -2.69 0.32 30.44
CA ALA A 948 -3.16 -0.29 29.21
C ALA A 948 -4.41 -1.12 29.56
N LEU A 949 -5.19 -1.51 28.55
CA LEU A 949 -6.18 -2.59 28.70
C LEU A 949 -5.48 -3.90 28.40
N ILE A 950 -5.41 -4.82 29.35
CA ILE A 950 -4.75 -6.12 29.16
C ILE A 950 -5.82 -7.21 29.16
N PHE A 951 -5.78 -8.07 28.15
CA PHE A 951 -6.77 -9.12 27.92
C PHE A 951 -6.17 -10.46 28.35
N ILE A 952 -6.75 -11.06 29.40
CA ILE A 952 -6.19 -12.19 30.13
C ILE A 952 -7.15 -13.37 30.03
N VAL A 953 -6.63 -14.60 29.91
CA VAL A 953 -7.47 -15.81 29.96
C VAL A 953 -8.26 -15.87 31.28
N ASP A 954 -9.53 -16.27 31.19
CA ASP A 954 -10.48 -16.28 32.32
C ASP A 954 -10.47 -17.58 33.14
N GLU A 955 -9.29 -18.09 33.48
CA GLU A 955 -9.16 -19.26 34.35
C GLU A 955 -7.91 -19.17 35.24
N ASP A 956 -8.12 -19.10 36.56
CA ASP A 956 -7.05 -19.03 37.56
C ASP A 956 -6.47 -20.43 37.85
N ASP A 957 -5.14 -20.54 38.01
CA ASP A 957 -4.43 -21.79 38.37
C ASP A 957 -4.71 -22.99 37.43
N LYS A 958 -5.23 -22.74 36.21
CA LYS A 958 -5.60 -23.77 35.25
C LYS A 958 -4.38 -24.59 34.84
N GLN A 959 -4.55 -25.90 34.89
CA GLN A 959 -3.63 -26.83 34.26
C GLN A 959 -4.06 -27.02 32.81
N ILE A 960 -3.28 -26.45 31.88
CA ILE A 960 -3.54 -26.56 30.44
C ILE A 960 -2.82 -27.79 29.92
N LYS A 961 -3.54 -28.63 29.16
CA LYS A 961 -2.99 -29.88 28.63
C LYS A 961 -2.27 -29.67 27.31
N LYS A 962 -1.28 -30.53 27.03
CA LYS A 962 -0.69 -30.63 25.69
C LYS A 962 -1.78 -30.82 24.64
N GLY A 963 -1.77 -29.99 23.60
CA GLY A 963 -2.75 -30.00 22.51
C GLY A 963 -4.03 -29.24 22.80
N GLU A 964 -4.25 -28.78 24.04
CA GLU A 964 -5.36 -27.87 24.36
C GLU A 964 -5.18 -26.56 23.61
N LYS A 965 -6.30 -25.97 23.21
CA LYS A 965 -6.37 -24.73 22.45
C LYS A 965 -7.09 -23.67 23.25
N ILE A 966 -6.61 -22.44 23.16
CA ILE A 966 -7.30 -21.24 23.64
C ILE A 966 -7.54 -20.34 22.43
N ARG A 967 -8.80 -19.97 22.22
CA ARG A 967 -9.24 -19.24 21.03
C ARG A 967 -9.87 -17.91 21.42
N PHE A 968 -9.20 -16.82 21.05
CA PHE A 968 -9.77 -15.47 21.08
C PHE A 968 -10.36 -15.16 19.71
N GLU A 969 -11.65 -14.83 19.67
CA GLU A 969 -12.30 -14.38 18.44
C GLU A 969 -13.10 -13.12 18.75
N LEU A 970 -12.76 -12.01 18.10
CA LEU A 970 -13.41 -10.71 18.28
C LEU A 970 -13.98 -10.24 16.94
N ALA A 971 -15.30 -10.06 16.88
CA ALA A 971 -15.89 -9.18 15.87
C ALA A 971 -15.68 -7.74 16.32
N ALA A 972 -15.22 -6.88 15.41
CA ALA A 972 -14.88 -5.50 15.75
C ALA A 972 -15.48 -4.53 14.74
N LEU A 973 -15.89 -3.36 15.23
CA LEU A 973 -16.29 -2.22 14.42
C LEU A 973 -15.37 -1.04 14.72
N GLY A 974 -14.73 -0.50 13.67
CA GLY A 974 -13.98 0.73 13.69
C GLY A 974 -14.85 1.89 13.23
N PHE A 975 -15.02 2.90 14.08
CA PHE A 975 -15.82 4.07 13.76
C PHE A 975 -14.90 5.20 13.28
N PRO A 976 -15.11 5.76 12.07
CA PRO A 976 -14.34 6.91 11.61
C PRO A 976 -14.70 8.13 12.45
N VAL A 977 -13.81 9.11 12.50
CA VAL A 977 -13.96 10.36 13.29
C VAL A 977 -15.24 11.15 12.98
N ASN A 978 -15.88 10.92 11.82
CA ASN A 978 -17.15 11.55 11.44
C ASN A 978 -18.40 10.75 11.83
N VAL A 979 -18.25 9.52 12.32
CA VAL A 979 -19.34 8.72 12.91
C VAL A 979 -19.21 8.80 14.43
N ARG A 980 -20.05 9.63 15.05
CA ARG A 980 -19.88 10.01 16.45
C ARG A 980 -20.54 9.02 17.39
N ILE A 981 -19.75 8.44 18.30
CA ILE A 981 -20.21 7.70 19.47
C ILE A 981 -20.18 8.62 20.69
N ARG A 982 -21.30 8.77 21.39
CA ARG A 982 -21.49 9.67 22.55
C ARG A 982 -21.65 8.91 23.86
N GLY A 983 -21.89 7.61 23.80
CA GLY A 983 -22.05 6.79 24.99
C GLY A 983 -22.50 5.37 24.71
N ALA A 984 -22.80 4.65 25.79
CA ALA A 984 -23.21 3.26 25.79
C ALA A 984 -24.38 2.93 24.85
N ALA A 985 -25.40 3.80 24.79
CA ALA A 985 -26.58 3.60 23.96
C ALA A 985 -26.25 3.53 22.46
N ASP A 986 -25.26 4.30 22.00
CA ASP A 986 -24.85 4.26 20.59
C ASP A 986 -24.22 2.91 20.27
N PHE A 987 -23.32 2.38 21.13
CA PHE A 987 -22.76 1.04 20.94
C PHE A 987 -23.83 -0.05 21.01
N GLN A 988 -24.72 0.01 22.00
CA GLN A 988 -25.79 -0.97 22.15
C GLN A 988 -26.66 -1.05 20.89
N ARG A 989 -26.95 0.08 20.24
CA ARG A 989 -27.67 0.11 18.96
C ARG A 989 -27.00 -0.70 17.86
N TYR A 990 -25.67 -0.65 17.74
CA TYR A 990 -24.94 -1.49 16.77
C TYR A 990 -24.95 -2.97 17.17
N VAL A 991 -24.79 -3.28 18.46
CA VAL A 991 -24.86 -4.66 18.97
C VAL A 991 -26.23 -5.27 18.70
N ASP A 992 -27.30 -4.55 19.01
CA ASP A 992 -28.68 -5.00 18.81
C ASP A 992 -28.97 -5.23 17.32
N TYR A 993 -28.54 -4.30 16.46
CA TYR A 993 -28.70 -4.44 15.03
C TYR A 993 -27.92 -5.63 14.47
N LEU A 994 -26.68 -5.88 14.91
CA LEU A 994 -25.91 -7.06 14.47
C LEU A 994 -26.53 -8.38 14.97
N ALA A 995 -27.03 -8.40 16.20
CA ALA A 995 -27.73 -9.55 16.76
C ALA A 995 -29.03 -9.83 15.99
N ARG A 996 -29.76 -8.80 15.58
CA ARG A 996 -31.02 -8.94 14.84
C ARG A 996 -31.22 -7.78 13.85
N PRO A 997 -30.65 -7.86 12.64
CA PRO A 997 -30.83 -6.81 11.66
C PRO A 997 -32.31 -6.66 11.34
N GLU A 998 -32.79 -5.42 11.39
CA GLU A 998 -34.20 -5.11 11.21
C GLU A 998 -34.69 -5.61 9.84
N GLY A 999 -35.79 -6.37 9.84
CA GLY A 999 -36.41 -6.86 8.61
C GLY A 999 -35.57 -7.87 7.80
N LEU A 1000 -34.47 -8.41 8.33
CA LEU A 1000 -33.70 -9.46 7.66
C LEU A 1000 -34.55 -10.72 7.49
N LEU A 1001 -34.66 -11.18 6.23
CA LEU A 1001 -35.33 -12.41 5.84
C LEU A 1001 -34.32 -13.33 5.16
N VAL A 1002 -34.16 -14.55 5.67
CA VAL A 1002 -33.39 -15.61 4.99
C VAL A 1002 -34.39 -16.44 4.17
N LEU A 1003 -34.33 -16.27 2.85
CA LEU A 1003 -35.24 -16.92 1.89
C LEU A 1003 -34.76 -18.33 1.52
N ARG A 1004 -33.44 -18.55 1.55
CA ARG A 1004 -32.78 -19.86 1.37
C ARG A 1004 -31.58 -19.96 2.30
N GLY A 1005 -31.35 -21.13 2.86
CA GLY A 1005 -30.32 -21.35 3.86
C GLY A 1005 -30.89 -21.21 5.27
N SER A 1006 -30.01 -21.10 6.25
CA SER A 1006 -30.39 -20.81 7.64
C SER A 1006 -29.43 -19.81 8.24
N ARG A 1007 -29.95 -18.99 9.16
CA ARG A 1007 -29.14 -18.18 10.06
C ARG A 1007 -29.02 -18.92 11.38
N PHE A 1008 -27.84 -18.94 11.97
CA PHE A 1008 -27.68 -19.35 13.37
C PHE A 1008 -27.22 -18.15 14.21
N GLU A 1009 -27.63 -18.13 15.47
CA GLU A 1009 -27.33 -17.03 16.38
C GLU A 1009 -25.83 -16.96 16.66
N SER A 1010 -25.26 -15.78 16.47
CA SER A 1010 -23.83 -15.57 16.46
C SER A 1010 -23.53 -14.10 16.78
N PRO A 1011 -22.72 -13.78 17.80
CA PRO A 1011 -22.49 -12.40 18.22
C PRO A 1011 -21.71 -11.58 17.19
N GLY A 1012 -22.21 -10.41 16.79
CA GLY A 1012 -21.45 -9.40 16.04
C GLY A 1012 -21.28 -9.62 14.53
N LEU A 1013 -21.81 -10.71 13.97
CA LEU A 1013 -21.84 -10.98 12.53
C LEU A 1013 -23.18 -11.61 12.15
N VAL A 1014 -23.59 -11.47 10.88
CA VAL A 1014 -24.67 -12.29 10.33
C VAL A 1014 -24.06 -13.57 9.75
N GLU A 1015 -24.25 -14.68 10.44
CA GLU A 1015 -23.80 -15.99 9.99
C GLU A 1015 -24.90 -16.73 9.24
N LEU A 1016 -24.58 -17.20 8.04
CA LEU A 1016 -25.49 -17.98 7.22
C LEU A 1016 -24.87 -19.33 6.85
N THR A 1017 -25.69 -20.37 6.90
CA THR A 1017 -25.35 -21.71 6.41
C THR A 1017 -26.12 -21.99 5.14
N PRO A 1018 -25.45 -22.37 4.04
CA PRO A 1018 -26.09 -22.66 2.77
C PRO A 1018 -27.00 -23.88 2.88
N VAL A 1019 -28.17 -23.79 2.24
CA VAL A 1019 -29.00 -24.96 1.91
C VAL A 1019 -28.88 -25.15 0.41
N ASP A 1020 -28.58 -26.37 0.00
CA ASP A 1020 -28.29 -26.67 -1.39
C ASP A 1020 -27.13 -25.78 -1.93
N HIS A 1021 -26.08 -25.60 -1.13
CA HIS A 1021 -24.87 -24.85 -1.50
C HIS A 1021 -25.02 -23.35 -1.79
N ALA A 1022 -26.17 -22.74 -1.48
CA ALA A 1022 -26.36 -21.29 -1.53
C ALA A 1022 -27.24 -20.77 -0.38
N VAL A 1023 -27.09 -19.48 -0.09
CA VAL A 1023 -27.97 -18.70 0.78
C VAL A 1023 -28.62 -17.60 -0.05
N GLU A 1024 -29.85 -17.26 0.28
CA GLU A 1024 -30.54 -16.11 -0.29
C GLU A 1024 -31.17 -15.33 0.85
N PHE A 1025 -30.94 -14.03 0.89
CA PHE A 1025 -31.51 -13.18 1.92
C PHE A 1025 -31.89 -11.80 1.40
N TYR A 1026 -32.80 -11.18 2.12
CA TYR A 1026 -33.28 -9.82 1.91
C TYR A 1026 -33.13 -9.04 3.21
N VAL A 1027 -32.62 -7.81 3.13
CA VAL A 1027 -32.53 -6.89 4.27
C VAL A 1027 -32.92 -5.48 3.81
N PRO A 1028 -33.91 -4.83 4.43
CA PRO A 1028 -34.23 -3.43 4.15
C PRO A 1028 -33.15 -2.50 4.72
N ALA A 1029 -33.18 -1.23 4.31
CA ALA A 1029 -32.43 -0.19 5.01
C ALA A 1029 -32.91 -0.11 6.48
N PRO A 1030 -32.00 0.12 7.45
CA PRO A 1030 -32.39 0.34 8.83
C PRO A 1030 -33.24 1.61 8.93
N LEU A 1031 -34.19 1.65 9.88
CA LEU A 1031 -35.00 2.85 10.12
C LEU A 1031 -34.14 4.08 10.43
N ASP A 1032 -33.14 3.87 11.28
CA ASP A 1032 -32.14 4.88 11.61
C ASP A 1032 -30.83 4.54 10.91
N ARG A 1033 -30.25 5.51 10.20
CA ARG A 1033 -28.96 5.38 9.50
C ARG A 1033 -27.84 4.99 10.47
N LEU A 1034 -27.10 3.93 10.14
CA LEU A 1034 -26.01 3.37 10.95
C LEU A 1034 -24.60 3.72 10.42
N ASP A 1035 -24.50 4.07 9.15
CA ASP A 1035 -23.24 4.14 8.39
C ASP A 1035 -22.45 2.81 8.47
N LEU A 1036 -23.15 1.68 8.56
CA LEU A 1036 -22.58 0.36 8.81
C LEU A 1036 -22.50 -0.46 7.53
N THR A 1037 -21.31 -1.00 7.23
CA THR A 1037 -21.23 -2.21 6.42
C THR A 1037 -21.66 -3.38 7.29
N LEU A 1038 -22.81 -4.00 6.99
CA LEU A 1038 -23.28 -5.19 7.70
C LEU A 1038 -22.38 -6.38 7.29
N PRO A 1039 -21.61 -6.98 8.22
CA PRO A 1039 -20.71 -8.06 7.91
C PRO A 1039 -21.44 -9.40 7.88
N VAL A 1040 -21.56 -9.99 6.70
CA VAL A 1040 -22.20 -11.31 6.48
C VAL A 1040 -21.13 -12.37 6.21
N ARG A 1041 -21.20 -13.50 6.91
CA ARG A 1041 -20.34 -14.66 6.65
C ARG A 1041 -21.18 -15.86 6.23
N VAL A 1042 -20.82 -16.48 5.10
CA VAL A 1042 -21.42 -17.74 4.63
C VAL A 1042 -20.43 -18.85 4.87
N ARG A 1043 -20.80 -19.87 5.66
CA ARG A 1043 -19.89 -20.93 6.11
C ARG A 1043 -20.02 -22.22 5.31
N GLY A 1044 -18.93 -22.99 5.26
CA GLY A 1044 -18.95 -24.38 4.80
C GLY A 1044 -19.12 -24.57 3.29
N LEU A 1045 -18.62 -23.62 2.50
CA LEU A 1045 -18.51 -23.73 1.05
C LEU A 1045 -17.28 -24.59 0.69
N ASN A 1046 -17.34 -25.30 -0.42
CA ASN A 1046 -16.23 -26.11 -0.92
C ASN A 1046 -15.15 -25.20 -1.55
N THR A 1047 -13.95 -25.20 -0.99
CA THR A 1047 -12.83 -24.36 -1.45
C THR A 1047 -12.32 -24.70 -2.86
N ARG A 1048 -12.74 -25.83 -3.44
CA ARG A 1048 -12.41 -26.22 -4.82
C ARG A 1048 -13.41 -25.70 -5.85
N TRP A 1049 -14.54 -25.14 -5.43
CA TRP A 1049 -15.60 -24.67 -6.33
C TRP A 1049 -15.67 -23.14 -6.27
N SER A 1050 -15.90 -22.48 -7.41
CA SER A 1050 -16.13 -21.04 -7.44
C SER A 1050 -17.31 -20.67 -6.54
N ALA A 1051 -17.12 -19.64 -5.71
CA ALA A 1051 -18.19 -18.96 -5.01
C ALA A 1051 -18.48 -17.62 -5.70
N GLY A 1052 -19.74 -17.20 -5.66
CA GLY A 1052 -20.17 -15.93 -6.25
C GLY A 1052 -21.24 -15.25 -5.44
N LEU A 1053 -21.34 -13.94 -5.64
CA LEU A 1053 -22.40 -13.10 -5.10
C LEU A 1053 -23.25 -12.60 -6.26
N PHE A 1054 -24.54 -12.91 -6.24
CA PHE A 1054 -25.52 -12.32 -7.13
C PHE A 1054 -26.41 -11.35 -6.37
N GLN A 1055 -26.23 -10.06 -6.62
CA GLN A 1055 -27.03 -8.98 -6.09
C GLN A 1055 -28.23 -8.75 -7.02
N LYS A 1056 -29.39 -9.27 -6.64
CA LYS A 1056 -30.67 -9.00 -7.33
C LYS A 1056 -31.05 -7.52 -7.20
N LYS A 1057 -30.81 -6.95 -6.02
CA LYS A 1057 -31.00 -5.53 -5.72
C LYS A 1057 -30.03 -5.12 -4.62
N GLY A 1058 -29.42 -3.95 -4.72
CA GLY A 1058 -28.54 -3.46 -3.68
C GLY A 1058 -27.91 -2.13 -4.06
N TYR A 1059 -26.73 -1.87 -3.52
CA TYR A 1059 -25.97 -0.66 -3.81
C TYR A 1059 -24.90 -0.94 -4.86
N THR A 1060 -24.67 0.05 -5.72
CA THR A 1060 -23.51 0.22 -6.61
C THR A 1060 -23.24 1.71 -6.71
N LEU A 1061 -22.00 2.13 -6.96
CA LEU A 1061 -21.72 3.55 -7.20
C LEU A 1061 -22.58 4.09 -8.35
N GLY A 1062 -23.23 5.23 -8.16
CA GLY A 1062 -24.36 5.68 -9.01
C GLY A 1062 -24.08 5.75 -10.51
N TYR A 1063 -22.84 6.02 -10.93
CA TYR A 1063 -22.44 6.03 -12.34
C TYR A 1063 -22.47 4.64 -13.01
N TYR A 1064 -22.54 3.56 -12.22
CA TYR A 1064 -22.65 2.17 -12.66
C TYR A 1064 -24.09 1.64 -12.64
N GLY A 1065 -25.09 2.48 -12.34
CA GLY A 1065 -26.51 2.16 -12.52
C GLY A 1065 -27.25 1.80 -11.23
N SER A 1066 -28.37 1.08 -11.37
CA SER A 1066 -29.39 0.86 -10.33
C SER A 1066 -29.05 -0.16 -9.24
N GLY A 1067 -27.87 -0.79 -9.30
CA GLY A 1067 -27.49 -1.87 -8.39
C GLY A 1067 -28.30 -3.16 -8.52
N THR A 1068 -29.02 -3.37 -9.63
CA THR A 1068 -29.82 -4.57 -9.90
C THR A 1068 -29.08 -5.57 -10.79
N ASP A 1069 -29.36 -6.86 -10.59
CA ASP A 1069 -28.83 -8.00 -11.36
C ASP A 1069 -27.31 -8.06 -11.47
N ARG A 1070 -26.56 -7.68 -10.42
CA ARG A 1070 -25.10 -7.64 -10.44
C ARG A 1070 -24.48 -8.95 -9.96
N TYR A 1071 -23.36 -9.34 -10.55
CA TYR A 1071 -22.60 -10.52 -10.12
C TYR A 1071 -21.13 -10.18 -9.92
N ARG A 1072 -20.52 -10.75 -8.88
CA ARG A 1072 -19.07 -10.80 -8.70
C ARG A 1072 -18.62 -12.13 -8.12
N ALA A 1073 -17.37 -12.49 -8.37
CA ALA A 1073 -16.76 -13.65 -7.74
C ALA A 1073 -16.43 -13.37 -6.26
N LEU A 1074 -16.39 -14.43 -5.44
CA LEU A 1074 -16.01 -14.37 -4.04
C LEU A 1074 -14.79 -15.25 -3.78
N GLY A 1075 -13.89 -14.76 -2.94
CA GLY A 1075 -12.85 -15.57 -2.32
C GLY A 1075 -13.41 -16.38 -1.16
N LEU A 1076 -12.73 -17.47 -0.84
CA LEU A 1076 -13.02 -18.34 0.30
C LEU A 1076 -11.77 -18.45 1.16
N ASP A 1077 -11.94 -18.39 2.48
CA ASP A 1077 -10.84 -18.75 3.38
C ASP A 1077 -10.58 -20.27 3.36
N LEU A 1078 -9.52 -20.70 4.05
CA LEU A 1078 -9.12 -22.12 4.08
C LEU A 1078 -10.18 -23.03 4.71
N ASP A 1079 -11.10 -22.47 5.50
CA ASP A 1079 -12.22 -23.18 6.15
C ASP A 1079 -13.50 -23.15 5.30
N GLY A 1080 -13.45 -22.58 4.08
CA GLY A 1080 -14.59 -22.52 3.18
C GLY A 1080 -15.61 -21.44 3.53
N ASN A 1081 -15.19 -20.35 4.18
CA ASN A 1081 -16.07 -19.23 4.49
C ASN A 1081 -15.93 -18.11 3.45
N ALA A 1082 -17.07 -17.57 3.00
CA ALA A 1082 -17.15 -16.33 2.22
C ALA A 1082 -17.51 -15.16 3.13
N TYR A 1083 -16.89 -13.99 2.91
CA TYR A 1083 -17.08 -12.77 3.70
C TYR A 1083 -17.66 -11.69 2.80
N VAL A 1084 -18.89 -11.26 3.08
CA VAL A 1084 -19.66 -10.40 2.20
C VAL A 1084 -20.05 -9.11 2.93
N PRO A 1085 -19.60 -7.94 2.45
CA PRO A 1085 -20.09 -6.66 2.93
C PRO A 1085 -21.49 -6.37 2.38
N VAL A 1086 -22.39 -5.88 3.23
CA VAL A 1086 -23.73 -5.44 2.83
C VAL A 1086 -23.95 -3.98 3.22
N TYR A 1087 -24.19 -3.13 2.23
CA TYR A 1087 -24.26 -1.67 2.37
C TYR A 1087 -25.68 -1.19 2.71
N VAL A 1088 -26.17 -1.54 3.90
CA VAL A 1088 -27.58 -1.39 4.30
C VAL A 1088 -28.08 0.06 4.30
N ASP A 1089 -27.21 1.05 4.50
CA ASP A 1089 -27.58 2.48 4.50
C ASP A 1089 -27.65 3.11 3.10
N TYR A 1090 -27.16 2.41 2.07
CA TYR A 1090 -26.94 2.97 0.73
C TYR A 1090 -27.93 2.45 -0.32
N SER A 1091 -28.83 1.54 0.06
CA SER A 1091 -29.92 1.10 -0.78
C SER A 1091 -31.17 0.88 0.07
N ALA A 1092 -32.35 1.20 -0.47
CA ALA A 1092 -33.62 1.01 0.25
C ALA A 1092 -33.83 -0.44 0.70
N ALA A 1093 -33.24 -1.40 -0.03
CA ALA A 1093 -33.12 -2.78 0.39
C ALA A 1093 -32.00 -3.47 -0.37
N THR A 1094 -31.37 -4.45 0.26
CA THR A 1094 -30.42 -5.36 -0.35
C THR A 1094 -30.99 -6.78 -0.43
N TRP A 1095 -30.93 -7.38 -1.61
CA TRP A 1095 -31.35 -8.74 -1.90
C TRP A 1095 -30.23 -9.47 -2.65
N MET A 1096 -29.67 -10.49 -2.03
CA MET A 1096 -28.51 -11.21 -2.52
C MET A 1096 -28.69 -12.73 -2.47
N VAL A 1097 -28.07 -13.41 -3.42
CA VAL A 1097 -27.82 -14.86 -3.42
C VAL A 1097 -26.31 -15.07 -3.36
N ILE A 1098 -25.84 -15.88 -2.43
CA ILE A 1098 -24.40 -16.16 -2.23
C ILE A 1098 -24.21 -17.67 -2.17
N GLY A 1099 -23.21 -18.20 -2.86
CA GLY A 1099 -22.86 -19.62 -2.79
C GLY A 1099 -22.09 -20.09 -4.00
N HIS A 1100 -22.16 -21.39 -4.26
CA HIS A 1100 -21.64 -21.96 -5.49
C HIS A 1100 -22.68 -21.80 -6.61
N PRO A 1101 -22.35 -21.23 -7.78
CA PRO A 1101 -23.29 -21.19 -8.90
C PRO A 1101 -23.53 -22.56 -9.52
N VAL A 1102 -22.48 -23.39 -9.57
CA VAL A 1102 -22.48 -24.76 -10.09
C VAL A 1102 -21.79 -25.66 -9.07
N VAL A 1103 -22.38 -26.84 -8.84
CA VAL A 1103 -21.88 -27.83 -7.88
C VAL A 1103 -21.79 -29.20 -8.52
N ALA A 1104 -21.06 -30.11 -7.85
CA ALA A 1104 -21.10 -31.54 -8.14
C ALA A 1104 -21.81 -32.31 -7.01
N GLY A 1105 -22.25 -33.53 -7.32
CA GLY A 1105 -22.68 -34.49 -6.31
C GLY A 1105 -21.56 -34.88 -5.33
N PRO A 1106 -21.85 -35.65 -4.27
CA PRO A 1106 -20.88 -36.02 -3.23
C PRO A 1106 -19.60 -36.68 -3.76
N GLU A 1107 -19.71 -37.46 -4.84
CA GLU A 1107 -18.58 -38.12 -5.52
C GLU A 1107 -17.64 -37.11 -6.18
N GLY A 1108 -18.16 -35.93 -6.54
CA GLY A 1108 -17.44 -34.85 -7.20
C GLY A 1108 -16.88 -33.79 -6.25
N LYS A 1109 -16.92 -33.99 -4.92
CA LYS A 1109 -16.40 -33.02 -3.93
C LYS A 1109 -14.94 -32.62 -4.15
N ASP A 1110 -14.17 -33.53 -4.76
CA ASP A 1110 -12.75 -33.35 -5.03
C ASP A 1110 -12.45 -32.63 -6.35
N LEU A 1111 -13.47 -32.43 -7.21
CA LEU A 1111 -13.32 -31.70 -8.47
C LEU A 1111 -13.11 -30.21 -8.22
N PHE A 1112 -12.29 -29.59 -9.07
CA PHE A 1112 -12.26 -28.14 -9.17
C PHE A 1112 -13.32 -27.68 -10.15
N ILE A 1113 -14.22 -26.78 -9.74
CA ILE A 1113 -15.27 -26.20 -10.58
C ILE A 1113 -15.03 -24.69 -10.67
N GLN A 1114 -14.84 -24.18 -11.88
CA GLN A 1114 -14.71 -22.76 -12.17
C GLN A 1114 -15.98 -22.23 -12.82
N VAL A 1115 -16.49 -21.12 -12.32
CA VAL A 1115 -17.55 -20.33 -12.95
C VAL A 1115 -17.07 -18.88 -13.07
N THR A 1116 -16.80 -18.43 -14.29
CA THR A 1116 -16.31 -17.07 -14.58
C THR A 1116 -17.34 -16.36 -15.45
N LYS A 1117 -17.77 -15.16 -15.05
CA LYS A 1117 -18.62 -14.33 -15.91
C LYS A 1117 -17.74 -13.65 -16.95
N VAL A 1118 -18.07 -13.80 -18.24
CA VAL A 1118 -17.24 -13.31 -19.37
C VAL A 1118 -17.91 -12.22 -20.20
N GLY A 1119 -19.17 -11.89 -19.92
CA GLY A 1119 -19.90 -10.81 -20.60
C GLY A 1119 -21.12 -10.33 -19.82
N ASP A 1120 -21.49 -9.06 -20.03
CA ASP A 1120 -22.59 -8.36 -19.34
C ASP A 1120 -23.83 -8.13 -20.21
N ASN A 1121 -23.78 -8.23 -21.56
CA ASN A 1121 -24.93 -7.95 -22.42
C ASN A 1121 -24.89 -8.77 -23.73
N PRO A 1122 -25.54 -9.96 -23.79
CA PRO A 1122 -26.18 -10.66 -22.68
C PRO A 1122 -25.16 -11.22 -21.68
N TYR A 1123 -25.63 -11.74 -20.55
CA TYR A 1123 -24.76 -12.40 -19.58
C TYR A 1123 -24.18 -13.67 -20.20
N GLN A 1124 -22.86 -13.80 -20.14
CA GLN A 1124 -22.11 -14.93 -20.69
C GLN A 1124 -21.22 -15.52 -19.60
N TRP A 1125 -21.09 -16.85 -19.61
CA TRP A 1125 -20.42 -17.61 -18.57
C TRP A 1125 -19.45 -18.61 -19.17
N HIS A 1126 -18.30 -18.76 -18.51
CA HIS A 1126 -17.37 -19.86 -18.73
C HIS A 1126 -17.45 -20.80 -17.54
N VAL A 1127 -17.81 -22.07 -17.79
CA VAL A 1127 -17.84 -23.13 -16.77
C VAL A 1127 -16.83 -24.20 -17.14
N SER A 1128 -15.90 -24.51 -16.24
CA SER A 1128 -14.97 -25.61 -16.45
C SER A 1128 -14.71 -26.44 -15.21
N VAL A 1129 -14.42 -27.71 -15.42
CA VAL A 1129 -14.25 -28.71 -14.35
C VAL A 1129 -12.93 -29.45 -14.56
N ASN A 1130 -12.15 -29.60 -13.49
CA ASN A 1130 -10.91 -30.36 -13.49
C ASN A 1130 -10.94 -31.46 -12.42
N ASN A 1131 -10.58 -32.68 -12.80
CA ASN A 1131 -10.36 -33.77 -11.86
C ASN A 1131 -8.88 -33.82 -11.46
N PRO A 1132 -8.50 -33.40 -10.24
CA PRO A 1132 -7.10 -33.40 -9.83
C PRO A 1132 -6.61 -34.75 -9.31
N THR A 1133 -7.46 -35.78 -9.27
CA THR A 1133 -7.14 -37.07 -8.65
C THR A 1133 -6.55 -38.07 -9.66
N ASP A 1134 -6.02 -39.18 -9.14
CA ASP A 1134 -5.51 -40.28 -9.96
C ASP A 1134 -6.61 -41.28 -10.38
N LYS A 1135 -7.87 -41.03 -10.01
CA LYS A 1135 -9.01 -41.91 -10.31
C LYS A 1135 -10.04 -41.17 -11.15
N ALA A 1136 -10.78 -41.90 -11.98
CA ALA A 1136 -11.94 -41.33 -12.65
C ALA A 1136 -12.99 -40.94 -11.60
N ILE A 1137 -13.65 -39.81 -11.79
CA ILE A 1137 -14.75 -39.33 -10.96
C ILE A 1137 -16.00 -39.26 -11.82
N THR A 1138 -17.04 -39.95 -11.40
CA THR A 1138 -18.39 -39.85 -11.99
C THR A 1138 -19.29 -39.15 -10.99
N THR A 1139 -19.96 -38.07 -11.42
CA THR A 1139 -20.82 -37.27 -10.56
C THR A 1139 -21.87 -36.51 -11.39
N GLN A 1140 -22.87 -35.94 -10.72
CA GLN A 1140 -23.85 -35.05 -11.33
C GLN A 1140 -23.41 -33.59 -11.16
N LEU A 1141 -23.30 -32.85 -12.26
CA LEU A 1141 -23.17 -31.40 -12.21
C LEU A 1141 -24.55 -30.77 -12.31
N ARG A 1142 -24.79 -29.69 -11.57
CA ARG A 1142 -26.00 -28.88 -11.71
C ARG A 1142 -25.77 -27.45 -11.26
N LYS A 1143 -26.59 -26.53 -11.76
CA LYS A 1143 -26.66 -25.17 -11.21
C LYS A 1143 -27.41 -25.16 -9.87
N THR A 1144 -27.01 -24.26 -9.00
CA THR A 1144 -27.64 -24.01 -7.69
C THR A 1144 -28.08 -22.56 -7.53
N MET A 1145 -27.62 -21.65 -8.39
CA MET A 1145 -28.02 -20.25 -8.41
C MET A 1145 -28.67 -19.92 -9.77
N ASP A 1146 -29.81 -19.25 -9.75
CA ASP A 1146 -30.48 -18.75 -10.96
C ASP A 1146 -29.83 -17.44 -11.41
N LEU A 1147 -28.72 -17.58 -12.13
CA LEU A 1147 -27.99 -16.45 -12.70
C LEU A 1147 -28.46 -16.19 -14.14
N PRO A 1148 -28.69 -14.93 -14.55
CA PRO A 1148 -29.06 -14.62 -15.92
C PRO A 1148 -28.01 -15.15 -16.90
N GLY A 1149 -28.46 -15.84 -17.96
CA GLY A 1149 -27.59 -16.41 -19.00
C GLY A 1149 -26.81 -17.67 -18.61
N LEU A 1150 -26.86 -18.15 -17.37
CA LEU A 1150 -26.18 -19.39 -16.97
C LEU A 1150 -27.07 -20.61 -17.26
N THR A 1151 -26.73 -21.35 -18.32
CA THR A 1151 -27.43 -22.56 -18.75
C THR A 1151 -26.58 -23.79 -18.45
N VAL A 1152 -26.68 -24.32 -17.23
CA VAL A 1152 -26.07 -25.61 -16.85
C VAL A 1152 -27.17 -26.54 -16.38
N ASP A 1153 -27.53 -27.50 -17.24
CA ASP A 1153 -28.50 -28.55 -16.93
C ASP A 1153 -27.91 -29.59 -15.99
N GLU A 1154 -28.77 -30.27 -15.22
CA GLU A 1154 -28.34 -31.40 -14.40
C GLU A 1154 -27.83 -32.52 -15.31
N THR A 1155 -26.52 -32.75 -15.29
CA THR A 1155 -25.84 -33.62 -16.27
C THR A 1155 -24.82 -34.51 -15.58
N ALA A 1156 -24.89 -35.81 -15.87
CA ALA A 1156 -23.91 -36.78 -15.40
C ALA A 1156 -22.61 -36.58 -16.19
N ILE A 1157 -21.51 -36.42 -15.48
CA ILE A 1157 -20.18 -36.37 -16.07
C ILE A 1157 -19.29 -37.46 -15.49
N THR A 1158 -18.42 -38.00 -16.33
CA THR A 1158 -17.27 -38.81 -15.90
C THR A 1158 -16.01 -38.13 -16.40
N LEU A 1159 -15.13 -37.77 -15.48
CA LEU A 1159 -13.83 -37.16 -15.76
C LEU A 1159 -12.71 -38.14 -15.42
N GLY A 1160 -11.85 -38.43 -16.39
CA GLY A 1160 -10.63 -39.20 -16.17
C GLY A 1160 -9.64 -38.47 -15.24
N PRO A 1161 -8.61 -39.18 -14.75
CA PRO A 1161 -7.53 -38.57 -13.97
C PRO A 1161 -6.89 -37.38 -14.70
N GLY A 1162 -6.82 -36.22 -14.04
CA GLY A 1162 -6.24 -35.00 -14.60
C GLY A 1162 -7.05 -34.33 -15.72
N GLU A 1163 -8.24 -34.84 -16.05
CA GLU A 1163 -9.05 -34.29 -17.15
C GLU A 1163 -9.53 -32.86 -16.83
N TYR A 1164 -9.49 -31.99 -17.83
CA TYR A 1164 -10.09 -30.65 -17.81
C TYR A 1164 -11.15 -30.56 -18.91
N ARG A 1165 -12.38 -30.22 -18.53
CA ARG A 1165 -13.52 -30.12 -19.44
C ARG A 1165 -14.18 -28.76 -19.29
N VAL A 1166 -14.42 -28.09 -20.42
CA VAL A 1166 -15.27 -26.89 -20.48
C VAL A 1166 -16.69 -27.37 -20.77
N MET A 1167 -17.65 -26.92 -19.98
CA MET A 1167 -19.07 -27.22 -20.17
C MET A 1167 -19.62 -26.22 -21.19
N GLN A 1168 -20.28 -26.73 -22.24
CA GLN A 1168 -20.93 -25.92 -23.26
C GLN A 1168 -22.39 -25.63 -22.90
#